data_AF-A0A6A6ALE5-F1
#
_entry.id   AF-A0A6A6ALE5-F1
#
_cell.length_a   1.000
_cell.length_b   1.000
_cell.length_c   1.000
_cell.angle_alpha   90.00
_cell.angle_beta   90.00
_cell.angle_gamma   90.00
#
_symmetry.space_group_name_H-M   'P 1'
#
loop_
_entity.id
_entity.type
_entity.pdbx_description
1 polymer ?
#
loop_
_entity_poly.entity_id
_entity_poly.type
_entity_poly.pdbx_seq_one_letter_code
_entity_poly.pdbx_strand_id
1 'polypeptide(L)'
;MDPPTTTVSSTPLDAARRDKQQPPPETKESIWLRRAAILSFWAVVVLLGLPVWLKTTAIYRAELPLQHMTDWAEGKVCKPVFPLRIAVESPIASPDGLHLVRMTQHALDDLNEFPAHHLRLMLSDAPLLSNASQQVVRDGTTMKSDDKDVALVVRLIPVETGATPRSQLRTHSPTLDVYYSPNQMPLQSSTGSPLATFVAQELHKIFAEEQAQLAHLLSTSGVHAANTRLLSPETSAELQRQSTRALKYAPTYHLTFSLFSPTYAPSAWDVDAALRHYLAPLLESFSAISNFTVDTQVQLYATSSPSIRQPEYDEDAKAWMLRKEDLSGFINAAEWPLSPSIGEGPTVNFILYVPDKDQSPLLVKENAGTSWLVPQWGGVHILNLEHESSTPSALTAAALAPAMHTFSNQLISLFGLPQTPASLPLRISTLERVRAASLIFSASSTLGALAQVYQKLPSIPVPDNVAQSADLTIVHLQQACDFLREGRFQNALEHARVAEIEAEKAFFERSMVGQVYFPDEHKVAVYLPLLGPVAVPLVMAALKELKSIVPRCRTLEEPRVEFLHSAMSLVRHNLRCTQNPAAGGATSPRIVVLRPAHCLAFYRAYSSIVIEAHPSHAMPLSAQGIQSVKDVLDDAVLKEGLTGCPGLVFHAVDKSGKTIAEYAAGTRGLDSKEPMDQDTVFWIASCTKLVTGIAVLQLVEQNKIPLDDSEFVKKIAPEIAEKKVYADGVTPTDQQKGVTMRMLLSHTAGFAYSFIDGRAQTPNGLEGVDGNKSDILDSKMVNQPGSMWEYGISMDWAGIILERVSGQTLGDYFAEHIFAPLGISPESASMFPSKQTQKTLAHMHQRNSTSGQLEKRSHLYSGPLKKEYTKDEKKDFLQSGGAGLFAKPNQYTKILAAILNGGTSPQTGKTILKKETIDLMWENQIPDQPNFARGGPPPAKPELLAQTPEFYPQPNDPAQGWAFGGFLTIEPGPSGRGANTLWWMGLANCFWWVDREKGVAGMLASQVLPNPDPKVVPAWFNCEKAIYDNLE
;
A
#
# COMPACT_ATOMS: atom_id res chain seq x y z
N MET A 1 47.50 -6.47 60.04
CA MET A 1 48.61 -5.83 60.76
C MET A 1 48.91 -4.53 60.02
N ASP A 2 48.30 -3.44 60.51
CA ASP A 2 48.75 -2.04 60.35
C ASP A 2 50.14 -1.87 61.00
N PRO A 3 50.83 -0.69 61.03
CA PRO A 3 50.44 0.71 60.75
C PRO A 3 51.60 1.42 59.96
N PRO A 4 52.01 2.71 60.12
CA PRO A 4 51.51 3.85 60.89
C PRO A 4 51.56 5.25 60.22
N THR A 5 50.96 6.21 60.92
CA THR A 5 51.09 7.66 60.81
C THR A 5 52.10 8.20 61.84
N THR A 6 52.93 9.19 61.48
CA THR A 6 53.68 10.03 62.42
C THR A 6 53.82 11.49 61.94
N THR A 7 53.73 12.39 62.92
CA THR A 7 53.93 13.85 62.87
C THR A 7 55.33 14.22 63.39
N VAL A 8 55.94 15.31 62.88
CA VAL A 8 57.16 15.95 63.44
C VAL A 8 57.12 17.47 63.25
N SER A 9 57.64 18.21 64.24
CA SER A 9 57.91 19.66 64.24
C SER A 9 59.42 19.99 64.19
N SER A 10 59.82 21.08 63.51
CA SER A 10 61.00 21.92 63.84
C SER A 10 61.16 23.17 62.93
N THR A 11 61.56 24.31 63.53
CA THR A 11 62.25 25.52 62.99
C THR A 11 61.64 26.35 61.81
N PRO A 12 61.65 27.71 61.86
CA PRO A 12 61.40 28.53 60.68
C PRO A 12 62.63 29.37 60.26
N LEU A 13 63.21 29.06 59.11
CA LEU A 13 64.04 29.95 58.30
C LEU A 13 63.88 29.56 56.81
N ASP A 14 63.47 30.54 56.01
CA ASP A 14 63.52 30.66 54.54
C ASP A 14 63.01 29.54 53.60
N ALA A 15 61.87 29.80 52.94
CA ALA A 15 61.66 29.47 51.52
C ALA A 15 60.41 30.19 50.92
N ALA A 16 60.67 31.16 50.05
CA ALA A 16 59.94 31.54 48.82
C ALA A 16 58.46 31.15 48.63
N ARG A 17 57.57 32.16 48.52
CA ARG A 17 56.39 32.13 47.63
C ARG A 17 56.04 33.54 47.11
N ARG A 18 56.54 33.84 45.92
CA ARG A 18 55.79 34.14 44.68
C ARG A 18 54.89 35.37 44.75
N ASP A 19 55.50 36.49 44.39
CA ASP A 19 54.81 37.60 43.72
C ASP A 19 53.92 37.06 42.60
N LYS A 20 52.67 37.53 42.56
CA LYS A 20 51.81 37.39 41.37
C LYS A 20 52.47 38.18 40.24
N GLN A 21 53.25 37.51 39.41
CA GLN A 21 53.68 38.02 38.11
C GLN A 21 52.45 38.54 37.36
N GLN A 22 52.37 39.86 37.18
CA GLN A 22 51.54 40.42 36.13
C GLN A 22 52.11 39.95 34.79
N PRO A 23 51.28 39.47 33.85
CA PRO A 23 51.76 39.07 32.54
C PRO A 23 52.48 40.26 31.88
N PRO A 24 53.54 40.02 31.10
CA PRO A 24 54.29 41.07 30.42
C PRO A 24 53.35 41.92 29.55
N PRO A 25 53.60 43.24 29.41
CA PRO A 25 52.79 44.08 28.54
C PRO A 25 52.81 43.53 27.11
N GLU A 26 51.63 43.28 26.55
CA GLU A 26 51.47 42.77 25.18
C GLU A 26 52.19 43.70 24.18
N THR A 27 53.02 43.11 23.31
CA THR A 27 53.72 43.84 22.25
C THR A 27 52.73 44.39 21.22
N LYS A 28 53.04 45.53 20.58
CA LYS A 28 52.14 46.13 19.56
C LYS A 28 51.79 45.16 18.42
N GLU A 29 52.71 44.25 18.11
CA GLU A 29 52.54 43.20 17.10
C GLU A 29 51.53 42.12 17.53
N SER A 30 51.53 41.71 18.80
CA SER A 30 50.57 40.70 19.29
C SER A 30 49.14 41.26 19.36
N ILE A 31 48.99 42.54 19.67
CA ILE A 31 47.69 43.25 19.66
C ILE A 31 47.15 43.34 18.23
N TRP A 32 48.00 43.64 17.24
CA TRP A 32 47.58 43.70 15.84
C TRP A 32 47.22 42.32 15.29
N LEU A 33 48.02 41.29 15.59
CA LEU A 33 47.74 39.90 15.22
C LEU A 33 46.41 39.40 15.81
N ARG A 34 46.14 39.70 17.09
CA ARG A 34 44.86 39.36 17.74
C ARG A 34 43.68 40.04 17.05
N ARG A 35 43.81 41.33 16.71
CA ARG A 35 42.77 42.08 15.98
C ARG A 35 42.52 41.52 14.58
N ALA A 36 43.59 41.20 13.85
CA ALA A 36 43.49 40.59 12.52
C ALA A 36 42.87 39.18 12.58
N ALA A 37 43.21 38.38 13.60
CA ALA A 37 42.61 37.05 13.81
C ALA A 37 41.12 37.13 14.16
N ILE A 38 40.72 38.06 15.05
CA ILE A 38 39.30 38.26 15.39
C ILE A 38 38.52 38.80 14.17
N LEU A 39 39.06 39.77 13.44
CA LEU A 39 38.42 40.33 12.24
C LEU A 39 38.28 39.30 11.12
N SER A 40 39.31 38.48 10.86
CA SER A 40 39.24 37.42 9.85
C SER A 40 38.22 36.33 10.22
N PHE A 41 38.13 35.96 11.50
CA PHE A 41 37.12 35.01 11.96
C PHE A 41 35.70 35.55 11.75
N TRP A 42 35.43 36.79 12.14
CA TRP A 42 34.11 37.41 11.92
C TRP A 42 33.81 37.66 10.44
N ALA A 43 34.81 37.96 9.61
CA ALA A 43 34.66 38.05 8.17
C ALA A 43 34.20 36.71 7.57
N VAL A 44 34.76 35.58 8.02
CA VAL A 44 34.32 34.24 7.59
C VAL A 44 32.90 33.94 8.07
N VAL A 45 32.57 34.25 9.33
CA VAL A 45 31.22 34.03 9.88
C VAL A 45 30.17 34.84 9.11
N VAL A 46 30.46 36.11 8.78
CA VAL A 46 29.49 36.99 8.09
C VAL A 46 29.42 36.71 6.58
N LEU A 47 30.56 36.49 5.91
CA LEU A 47 30.59 36.34 4.45
C LEU A 47 30.32 34.90 3.97
N LEU A 48 30.61 33.89 4.79
CA LEU A 48 30.40 32.48 4.44
C LEU A 48 29.43 31.78 5.38
N GLY A 49 29.56 31.99 6.70
CA GLY A 49 28.71 31.33 7.70
C GLY A 49 27.24 31.71 7.58
N LEU A 50 26.92 33.01 7.56
CA LEU A 50 25.54 33.50 7.50
C LEU A 50 24.84 33.12 6.18
N PRO A 51 25.45 33.28 4.98
CA PRO A 51 24.80 32.88 3.74
C PRO A 51 24.59 31.36 3.63
N VAL A 52 25.56 30.56 4.10
CA VAL A 52 25.41 29.09 4.13
C VAL A 52 24.30 28.71 5.11
N TRP A 53 24.28 29.28 6.32
CA TRP A 53 23.25 29.01 7.31
C TRP A 53 21.84 29.34 6.77
N LEU A 54 21.65 30.53 6.20
CA LEU A 54 20.38 30.93 5.58
C LEU A 54 19.98 30.00 4.44
N LYS A 55 20.93 29.54 3.61
CA LYS A 55 20.66 28.61 2.51
C LYS A 55 20.33 27.20 3.00
N THR A 56 21.01 26.70 4.03
CA THR A 56 20.81 25.35 4.58
C THR A 56 19.62 25.24 5.52
N THR A 57 19.13 26.35 6.06
CA THR A 57 17.95 26.39 6.95
C THR A 57 16.68 26.89 6.27
N ALA A 58 16.77 27.37 5.03
CA ALA A 58 15.60 27.70 4.23
C ALA A 58 14.85 26.41 3.84
N ILE A 59 13.55 26.39 4.12
CA ILE A 59 12.65 25.33 3.68
C ILE A 59 12.24 25.65 2.23
N TYR A 60 12.42 24.71 1.33
CA TYR A 60 12.00 24.86 -0.07
C TYR A 60 10.46 24.93 -0.16
N ARG A 61 9.96 25.93 -0.90
CA ARG A 61 8.52 26.16 -1.11
C ARG A 61 8.30 26.57 -2.57
N ALA A 62 7.57 25.75 -3.32
CA ALA A 62 7.09 26.09 -4.64
C ALA A 62 6.03 27.21 -4.55
N GLU A 63 6.01 28.09 -5.55
CA GLU A 63 5.02 29.16 -5.63
C GLU A 63 3.67 28.61 -6.11
N LEU A 64 2.60 28.93 -5.39
CA LEU A 64 1.24 28.55 -5.76
C LEU A 64 0.49 29.75 -6.36
N PRO A 65 -0.44 29.54 -7.32
CA PRO A 65 -1.25 30.59 -7.93
C PRO A 65 -2.39 31.05 -7.00
N LEU A 66 -2.04 31.62 -5.84
CA LEU A 66 -2.96 31.89 -4.73
C LEU A 66 -4.21 32.68 -5.13
N GLN A 67 -4.06 33.70 -5.98
CA GLN A 67 -5.18 34.54 -6.43
C GLN A 67 -6.22 33.71 -7.20
N HIS A 68 -5.77 32.85 -8.11
CA HIS A 68 -6.65 31.97 -8.88
C HIS A 68 -7.33 30.95 -7.97
N MET A 69 -6.60 30.36 -7.03
CA MET A 69 -7.14 29.42 -6.05
C MET A 69 -8.24 30.05 -5.20
N THR A 70 -8.01 31.28 -4.70
CA THR A 70 -9.02 32.01 -3.91
C THR A 70 -10.21 32.44 -4.75
N ASP A 71 -10.00 32.87 -6.01
CA ASP A 71 -11.11 33.28 -6.88
C ASP A 71 -12.00 32.09 -7.28
N TRP A 72 -11.45 30.88 -7.37
CA TRP A 72 -12.21 29.63 -7.50
C TRP A 72 -12.99 29.29 -6.22
N ALA A 73 -12.32 29.32 -5.07
CA ALA A 73 -12.96 29.04 -3.78
C ALA A 73 -14.09 30.01 -3.43
N GLU A 74 -13.97 31.28 -3.86
CA GLU A 74 -14.99 32.32 -3.70
C GLU A 74 -16.02 32.34 -4.85
N GLY A 75 -15.97 31.37 -5.79
CA GLY A 75 -16.97 31.20 -6.85
C GLY A 75 -17.07 32.38 -7.82
N LYS A 76 -15.99 33.16 -7.98
CA LYS A 76 -15.93 34.30 -8.91
C LYS A 76 -15.75 33.85 -10.36
N VAL A 77 -15.08 32.71 -10.57
CA VAL A 77 -14.68 32.20 -11.89
C VAL A 77 -15.79 31.39 -12.55
N CYS A 78 -16.36 30.42 -11.82
CA CYS A 78 -17.43 29.58 -12.31
C CYS A 78 -18.78 29.99 -11.72
N LYS A 79 -19.72 30.29 -12.61
CA LYS A 79 -21.14 30.42 -12.28
C LYS A 79 -21.84 29.24 -12.93
N PRO A 80 -22.33 28.27 -12.16
CA PRO A 80 -22.93 27.05 -12.69
C PRO A 80 -24.24 27.39 -13.42
N VAL A 81 -24.36 26.93 -14.66
CA VAL A 81 -25.60 27.01 -15.46
C VAL A 81 -25.80 25.64 -16.09
N PHE A 82 -27.05 25.18 -16.14
CA PHE A 82 -27.47 23.86 -16.61
C PHE A 82 -28.44 24.02 -17.79
N PRO A 83 -27.94 24.26 -19.01
CA PRO A 83 -28.78 24.34 -20.20
C PRO A 83 -29.09 22.93 -20.73
N LEU A 84 -30.34 22.50 -20.57
CA LEU A 84 -30.86 21.21 -21.02
C LEU A 84 -31.50 21.37 -22.40
N ARG A 85 -31.00 20.63 -23.39
CA ARG A 85 -31.57 20.63 -24.74
C ARG A 85 -32.69 19.60 -24.83
N ILE A 86 -33.87 20.02 -25.26
CA ILE A 86 -35.05 19.16 -25.43
C ILE A 86 -35.40 19.14 -26.92
N ALA A 87 -35.37 17.96 -27.53
CA ALA A 87 -35.74 17.80 -28.93
C ALA A 87 -37.25 17.55 -29.06
N VAL A 88 -37.91 18.21 -30.00
CA VAL A 88 -39.33 18.02 -30.31
C VAL A 88 -39.45 17.34 -31.68
N GLU A 89 -39.95 16.10 -31.69
CA GLU A 89 -40.28 15.33 -32.88
C GLU A 89 -41.74 15.62 -33.28
N SER A 90 -41.94 16.23 -34.45
CA SER A 90 -43.26 16.54 -35.00
C SER A 90 -43.45 15.90 -36.36
N PRO A 91 -44.58 15.21 -36.62
CA PRO A 91 -44.89 14.65 -37.94
C PRO A 91 -45.39 15.70 -38.96
N ILE A 92 -45.46 16.98 -38.61
CA ILE A 92 -46.05 18.07 -39.40
C ILE A 92 -44.96 18.93 -40.07
N ALA A 93 -45.30 19.63 -41.15
CA ALA A 93 -44.44 20.58 -41.86
C ALA A 93 -43.76 21.61 -40.93
N SER A 94 -42.51 21.94 -41.24
CA SER A 94 -41.58 22.78 -40.46
C SER A 94 -42.15 24.09 -39.85
N PRO A 95 -42.98 24.92 -40.52
CA PRO A 95 -43.35 26.24 -39.97
C PRO A 95 -44.31 26.18 -38.77
N ASP A 96 -45.28 25.27 -38.76
CA ASP A 96 -46.26 25.18 -37.66
C ASP A 96 -45.64 24.49 -36.42
N GLY A 97 -44.76 23.51 -36.66
CA GLY A 97 -43.93 22.90 -35.61
C GLY A 97 -43.00 23.92 -34.94
N LEU A 98 -42.36 24.80 -35.72
CA LEU A 98 -41.50 25.87 -35.19
C LEU A 98 -42.29 26.88 -34.35
N HIS A 99 -43.51 27.22 -34.76
CA HIS A 99 -44.40 28.11 -34.02
C HIS A 99 -44.80 27.50 -32.66
N LEU A 100 -45.18 26.22 -32.64
CA LEU A 100 -45.47 25.49 -31.40
C LEU A 100 -44.25 25.49 -30.45
N VAL A 101 -43.06 25.14 -30.95
CA VAL A 101 -41.81 25.14 -30.15
C VAL A 101 -41.54 26.50 -29.53
N ARG A 102 -41.71 27.60 -30.28
CA ARG A 102 -41.53 28.97 -29.77
C ARG A 102 -42.54 29.30 -28.66
N MET A 103 -43.80 28.95 -28.85
CA MET A 103 -44.84 29.18 -27.84
C MET A 103 -44.61 28.36 -26.58
N THR A 104 -44.21 27.10 -26.72
CA THR A 104 -43.86 26.23 -25.58
C THR A 104 -42.64 26.79 -24.85
N GLN A 105 -41.62 27.31 -25.56
CA GLN A 105 -40.46 27.94 -24.93
C GLN A 105 -40.85 29.17 -24.10
N HIS A 106 -41.71 30.05 -24.62
CA HIS A 106 -42.21 31.21 -23.85
C HIS A 106 -42.95 30.77 -22.58
N ALA A 107 -43.87 29.80 -22.69
CA ALA A 107 -44.59 29.27 -21.53
C ALA A 107 -43.66 28.59 -20.51
N LEU A 108 -42.55 27.99 -20.96
CA LEU A 108 -41.57 27.34 -20.10
C LEU A 108 -40.65 28.34 -19.39
N ASP A 109 -40.26 29.41 -20.09
CA ASP A 109 -39.49 30.52 -19.51
C ASP A 109 -40.33 31.25 -18.44
N ASP A 110 -41.64 31.41 -18.64
CA ASP A 110 -42.56 32.00 -17.65
C ASP A 110 -42.71 31.15 -16.38
N LEU A 111 -42.60 29.81 -16.51
CA LEU A 111 -42.66 28.85 -15.39
C LEU A 111 -41.31 28.69 -14.66
N ASN A 112 -40.21 29.17 -15.22
CA ASN A 112 -38.88 28.90 -14.67
C ASN A 112 -38.53 29.86 -13.52
N GLU A 113 -38.57 29.34 -12.29
CA GLU A 113 -38.20 30.11 -11.09
C GLU A 113 -36.70 30.08 -10.76
N PHE A 114 -35.91 29.22 -11.41
CA PHE A 114 -34.48 29.05 -11.12
C PHE A 114 -33.60 29.39 -12.35
N PRO A 115 -33.00 30.59 -12.41
CA PRO A 115 -32.27 31.07 -13.58
C PRO A 115 -31.02 30.24 -13.94
N ALA A 116 -30.49 29.40 -13.05
CA ALA A 116 -29.35 28.56 -13.40
C ALA A 116 -29.76 27.28 -14.17
N HIS A 117 -31.04 26.90 -14.17
CA HIS A 117 -31.54 25.71 -14.85
C HIS A 117 -32.45 26.13 -16.00
N HIS A 118 -32.07 25.82 -17.24
CA HIS A 118 -32.79 26.26 -18.44
C HIS A 118 -33.10 25.10 -19.35
N LEU A 119 -34.38 24.95 -19.71
CA LEU A 119 -34.83 24.00 -20.71
C LEU A 119 -34.93 24.73 -22.06
N ARG A 120 -34.20 24.25 -23.06
CA ARG A 120 -34.12 24.83 -24.41
C ARG A 120 -34.69 23.87 -25.43
N LEU A 121 -35.82 24.23 -26.02
CA LEU A 121 -36.51 23.42 -27.01
C LEU A 121 -35.91 23.61 -28.40
N MET A 122 -35.74 22.51 -29.12
CA MET A 122 -35.26 22.48 -30.51
C MET A 122 -36.18 21.58 -31.34
N LEU A 123 -36.43 21.94 -32.59
CA LEU A 123 -37.16 21.08 -33.52
C LEU A 123 -36.17 20.06 -34.13
N SER A 124 -36.52 18.78 -34.15
CA SER A 124 -35.68 17.75 -34.79
C SER A 124 -35.98 17.65 -36.30
N ASP A 125 -34.94 17.58 -37.13
CA ASP A 125 -35.04 17.58 -38.61
C ASP A 125 -35.31 16.19 -39.22
N ALA A 126 -35.35 15.10 -38.44
CA ALA A 126 -35.44 13.73 -38.97
C ALA A 126 -36.75 12.99 -38.63
N PRO A 127 -37.53 12.54 -39.63
CA PRO A 127 -38.57 11.55 -39.42
C PRO A 127 -37.95 10.14 -39.45
N LEU A 128 -37.81 9.47 -38.31
CA LEU A 128 -37.58 8.01 -38.27
C LEU A 128 -38.90 7.26 -38.58
N LEU A 129 -39.50 7.55 -39.74
CA LEU A 129 -40.52 6.69 -40.35
C LEU A 129 -39.82 5.73 -41.31
N SER A 130 -39.25 4.66 -40.77
CA SER A 130 -39.17 3.39 -41.50
C SER A 130 -39.31 2.21 -40.53
N ASN A 131 -40.43 1.50 -40.67
CA ASN A 131 -40.72 0.16 -40.14
C ASN A 131 -40.88 -0.03 -38.62
N ALA A 132 -41.91 0.58 -38.03
CA ALA A 132 -42.41 0.27 -36.68
C ALA A 132 -43.27 -1.02 -36.60
N SER A 133 -42.91 -2.08 -37.32
CA SER A 133 -43.58 -3.39 -37.19
C SER A 133 -42.67 -4.62 -37.16
N GLN A 134 -41.36 -4.50 -37.39
CA GLN A 134 -40.43 -5.62 -37.21
C GLN A 134 -39.03 -5.11 -36.84
N GLN A 135 -38.83 -4.70 -35.59
CA GLN A 135 -37.51 -4.77 -34.97
C GLN A 135 -37.68 -4.87 -33.46
N VAL A 136 -37.76 -6.12 -33.02
CA VAL A 136 -37.48 -6.49 -31.63
C VAL A 136 -36.09 -5.95 -31.31
N VAL A 137 -36.03 -5.13 -30.26
CA VAL A 137 -34.81 -4.58 -29.67
C VAL A 137 -33.85 -5.74 -29.37
N ARG A 138 -32.79 -5.84 -30.18
CA ARG A 138 -31.54 -6.48 -29.80
C ARG A 138 -30.43 -5.45 -30.03
N ASP A 139 -29.64 -5.28 -28.99
CA ASP A 139 -28.38 -4.56 -28.90
C ASP A 139 -28.48 -3.03 -28.74
N GLY A 140 -28.30 -2.60 -27.48
CA GLY A 140 -28.11 -1.22 -27.07
C GLY A 140 -26.72 -0.68 -27.40
N THR A 141 -26.35 -0.68 -28.68
CA THR A 141 -25.10 -0.04 -29.13
C THR A 141 -25.34 0.95 -30.25
N THR A 142 -24.82 2.17 -30.02
CA THR A 142 -24.57 3.26 -30.97
C THR A 142 -25.75 4.08 -31.52
N MET A 143 -26.14 5.12 -30.76
CA MET A 143 -26.64 6.36 -31.37
C MET A 143 -25.45 7.14 -31.97
N LYS A 144 -25.62 7.65 -33.20
CA LYS A 144 -24.61 8.46 -33.92
C LYS A 144 -24.23 9.73 -33.14
N SER A 145 -23.01 10.22 -33.33
CA SER A 145 -22.31 11.17 -32.45
C SER A 145 -22.91 12.58 -32.31
N ASP A 146 -23.84 13.02 -33.17
CA ASP A 146 -24.39 14.39 -33.12
C ASP A 146 -25.63 14.54 -32.20
N ASP A 147 -26.23 13.43 -31.73
CA ASP A 147 -27.47 13.44 -30.92
C ASP A 147 -27.25 13.17 -29.41
N LYS A 148 -25.99 13.08 -28.95
CA LYS A 148 -25.65 12.67 -27.57
C LYS A 148 -25.95 13.71 -26.48
N ASP A 149 -26.23 14.96 -26.85
CA ASP A 149 -26.42 16.07 -25.91
C ASP A 149 -27.90 16.44 -25.66
N VAL A 150 -28.85 15.60 -26.11
CA VAL A 150 -30.29 15.81 -25.89
C VAL A 150 -30.73 15.18 -24.57
N ALA A 151 -31.28 15.99 -23.67
CA ALA A 151 -31.72 15.53 -22.35
C ALA A 151 -33.07 14.80 -22.37
N LEU A 152 -33.98 15.18 -23.27
CA LEU A 152 -35.30 14.56 -23.44
C LEU A 152 -35.80 14.76 -24.86
N VAL A 153 -36.44 13.73 -25.42
CA VAL A 153 -37.15 13.80 -26.70
C VAL A 153 -38.66 13.86 -26.44
N VAL A 154 -39.33 14.90 -26.94
CA VAL A 154 -40.79 15.05 -26.91
C VAL A 154 -41.35 14.60 -28.26
N ARG A 155 -42.13 13.53 -28.27
CA ARG A 155 -42.75 12.99 -29.49
C ARG A 155 -44.21 13.36 -29.55
N LEU A 156 -44.59 14.12 -30.58
CA LEU A 156 -45.97 14.52 -30.81
C LEU A 156 -46.71 13.45 -31.62
N ILE A 157 -47.73 12.83 -31.04
CA ILE A 157 -48.51 11.75 -31.66
C ILE A 157 -49.97 12.22 -31.88
N PRO A 158 -50.42 12.36 -33.14
CA PRO A 158 -51.81 12.73 -33.41
C PRO A 158 -52.75 11.56 -33.11
N VAL A 159 -53.87 11.83 -32.43
CA VAL A 159 -54.90 10.81 -32.12
C VAL A 159 -56.30 11.34 -32.48
N GLU A 160 -57.11 10.49 -33.11
CA GLU A 160 -58.48 10.82 -33.54
C GLU A 160 -59.54 10.65 -32.43
N THR A 161 -59.30 9.75 -31.45
CA THR A 161 -60.25 9.43 -30.36
C THR A 161 -59.55 9.32 -29.00
N GLY A 162 -60.10 9.98 -27.96
CA GLY A 162 -59.61 9.90 -26.57
C GLY A 162 -59.48 11.27 -25.91
N ALA A 163 -59.15 11.31 -24.62
CA ALA A 163 -58.87 12.55 -23.91
C ALA A 163 -57.50 13.11 -24.34
N THR A 164 -57.49 14.30 -24.94
CA THR A 164 -56.28 15.02 -25.38
C THR A 164 -56.32 16.49 -24.90
N PRO A 165 -55.19 17.10 -24.51
CA PRO A 165 -53.83 16.55 -24.54
C PRO A 165 -53.54 15.61 -23.36
N ARG A 166 -52.74 14.57 -23.58
CA ARG A 166 -52.23 13.67 -22.53
C ARG A 166 -50.77 13.30 -22.81
N SER A 167 -50.00 13.04 -21.75
CA SER A 167 -48.58 12.69 -21.82
C SER A 167 -48.35 11.26 -21.30
N GLN A 168 -47.31 10.60 -21.80
CA GLN A 168 -46.81 9.35 -21.26
C GLN A 168 -45.28 9.34 -21.36
N LEU A 169 -44.61 9.37 -20.21
CA LEU A 169 -43.16 9.24 -20.16
C LEU A 169 -42.78 7.75 -20.24
N ARG A 170 -41.81 7.40 -21.09
CA ARG A 170 -41.29 6.04 -21.18
C ARG A 170 -40.34 5.71 -20.02
N THR A 171 -40.47 4.51 -19.46
CA THR A 171 -39.68 4.06 -18.30
C THR A 171 -38.21 3.79 -18.63
N HIS A 172 -37.94 3.30 -19.84
CA HIS A 172 -36.60 2.82 -20.26
C HIS A 172 -35.94 3.72 -21.32
N SER A 173 -36.55 4.86 -21.67
CA SER A 173 -35.95 5.83 -22.59
C SER A 173 -36.27 7.26 -22.15
N PRO A 174 -35.42 8.24 -22.47
CA PRO A 174 -35.69 9.67 -22.20
C PRO A 174 -36.65 10.24 -23.26
N THR A 175 -37.84 9.65 -23.38
CA THR A 175 -38.84 10.03 -24.39
C THR A 175 -40.20 10.29 -23.74
N LEU A 176 -40.75 11.47 -24.01
CA LEU A 176 -42.09 11.88 -23.60
C LEU A 176 -43.03 11.82 -24.81
N ASP A 177 -43.95 10.85 -24.81
CA ASP A 177 -44.98 10.74 -25.84
C ASP A 177 -46.16 11.67 -25.46
N VAL A 178 -46.45 12.65 -26.31
CA VAL A 178 -47.55 13.62 -26.12
C VAL A 178 -48.62 13.36 -27.18
N TYR A 179 -49.80 12.97 -26.73
CA TYR A 179 -50.93 12.67 -27.59
C TYR A 179 -51.82 13.90 -27.71
N TYR A 180 -52.06 14.37 -28.94
CA TYR A 180 -52.83 15.58 -29.22
C TYR A 180 -53.87 15.34 -30.31
N SER A 181 -54.96 16.10 -30.28
CA SER A 181 -55.91 16.15 -31.40
C SER A 181 -55.44 17.17 -32.44
N PRO A 182 -55.53 16.89 -33.76
CA PRO A 182 -55.12 17.83 -34.80
C PRO A 182 -55.69 19.24 -34.67
N ASN A 183 -56.87 19.40 -34.05
CA ASN A 183 -57.53 20.69 -33.80
C ASN A 183 -56.85 21.54 -32.71
N GLN A 184 -55.93 20.95 -31.93
CA GLN A 184 -55.21 21.61 -30.83
C GLN A 184 -53.87 22.23 -31.27
N MET A 185 -53.52 22.09 -32.55
CA MET A 185 -52.31 22.70 -33.11
C MET A 185 -52.49 24.22 -33.25
N PRO A 186 -51.49 25.02 -32.83
CA PRO A 186 -51.57 26.46 -32.97
C PRO A 186 -51.48 26.87 -34.45
N LEU A 187 -52.45 27.68 -34.88
CA LEU A 187 -52.36 28.41 -36.14
C LEU A 187 -51.36 29.56 -35.98
N GLN A 188 -50.68 29.96 -37.06
CA GLN A 188 -49.66 31.03 -37.01
C GLN A 188 -50.16 32.39 -36.51
N SER A 189 -51.48 32.61 -36.51
CA SER A 189 -52.14 33.80 -35.98
C SER A 189 -52.53 33.71 -34.49
N SER A 190 -52.28 32.57 -33.83
CA SER A 190 -52.67 32.34 -32.44
C SER A 190 -51.67 32.95 -31.46
N THR A 191 -52.18 33.59 -30.40
CA THR A 191 -51.35 34.17 -29.31
C THR A 191 -51.19 33.22 -28.13
N GLY A 192 -51.94 32.12 -28.10
CA GLY A 192 -51.94 31.12 -27.03
C GLY A 192 -52.33 29.74 -27.55
N SER A 193 -51.74 28.68 -26.98
CA SER A 193 -51.97 27.30 -27.39
C SER A 193 -52.13 26.41 -26.16
N PRO A 194 -53.30 25.77 -25.96
CA PRO A 194 -53.49 24.81 -24.88
C PRO A 194 -52.49 23.67 -24.92
N LEU A 195 -52.07 23.24 -26.12
CA LEU A 195 -51.05 22.21 -26.30
C LEU A 195 -49.67 22.71 -25.85
N ALA A 196 -49.29 23.94 -26.22
CA ALA A 196 -48.01 24.52 -25.80
C ALA A 196 -47.90 24.65 -24.28
N THR A 197 -48.96 25.15 -23.63
CA THR A 197 -49.03 25.27 -22.16
C THR A 197 -48.99 23.90 -21.49
N PHE A 198 -49.72 22.91 -22.01
CA PHE A 198 -49.69 21.54 -21.50
C PHE A 198 -48.29 20.92 -21.56
N VAL A 199 -47.61 21.02 -22.71
CA VAL A 199 -46.24 20.51 -22.87
C VAL A 199 -45.28 21.22 -21.92
N ALA A 200 -45.38 22.55 -21.76
CA ALA A 200 -44.53 23.30 -20.83
C ALA A 200 -44.74 22.85 -19.36
N GLN A 201 -45.99 22.63 -18.94
CA GLN A 201 -46.31 22.15 -17.59
C GLN A 201 -45.77 20.74 -17.33
N GLU A 202 -45.90 19.84 -18.30
CA GLU A 202 -45.38 18.47 -18.19
C GLU A 202 -43.86 18.44 -18.13
N LEU A 203 -43.17 19.26 -18.94
CA LEU A 203 -41.71 19.39 -18.88
C LEU A 203 -41.25 19.98 -17.54
N HIS A 204 -41.91 21.02 -17.06
CA HIS A 204 -41.62 21.61 -15.75
C HIS A 204 -41.78 20.57 -14.62
N LYS A 205 -42.84 19.77 -14.65
CA LYS A 205 -43.09 18.70 -13.69
C LYS A 205 -42.02 17.60 -13.72
N ILE A 206 -41.54 17.21 -14.91
CA ILE A 206 -40.51 16.17 -15.06
C ILE A 206 -39.18 16.58 -14.42
N PHE A 207 -38.79 17.85 -14.54
CA PHE A 207 -37.51 18.36 -14.04
C PHE A 207 -37.61 19.10 -12.69
N ALA A 208 -38.77 19.11 -12.03
CA ALA A 208 -38.98 19.85 -10.78
C ALA A 208 -38.08 19.34 -9.63
N GLU A 209 -37.94 18.03 -9.47
CA GLU A 209 -37.07 17.44 -8.42
C GLU A 209 -35.59 17.73 -8.69
N GLU A 210 -35.16 17.66 -9.95
CA GLU A 210 -33.81 18.04 -10.37
C GLU A 210 -33.51 19.51 -10.06
N GLN A 211 -34.43 20.41 -10.42
CA GLN A 211 -34.31 21.83 -10.14
C GLN A 211 -34.17 22.10 -8.63
N ALA A 212 -34.95 21.40 -7.81
CA ALA A 212 -34.86 21.49 -6.35
C ALA A 212 -33.52 20.96 -5.80
N GLN A 213 -33.02 19.83 -6.31
CA GLN A 213 -31.73 19.27 -5.92
C GLN A 213 -30.57 20.22 -6.23
N LEU A 214 -30.54 20.76 -7.46
CA LEU A 214 -29.52 21.72 -7.89
C LEU A 214 -29.59 23.01 -7.08
N ALA A 215 -30.80 23.54 -6.83
CA ALA A 215 -30.98 24.72 -5.99
C ALA A 215 -30.49 24.51 -4.55
N HIS A 216 -30.76 23.34 -3.96
CA HIS A 216 -30.26 22.97 -2.62
C HIS A 216 -28.74 22.91 -2.57
N LEU A 217 -28.11 22.25 -3.56
CA LEU A 217 -26.66 22.14 -3.70
C LEU A 217 -25.97 23.52 -3.80
N LEU A 218 -26.52 24.45 -4.60
CA LEU A 218 -25.97 25.81 -4.71
C LEU A 218 -26.16 26.62 -3.42
N SER A 219 -27.27 26.39 -2.70
CA SER A 219 -27.56 27.10 -1.46
C SER A 219 -26.66 26.69 -0.29
N THR A 220 -26.30 25.41 -0.21
CA THR A 220 -25.50 24.83 0.88
C THR A 220 -24.01 25.09 0.74
N SER A 221 -23.55 25.39 -0.48
CA SER A 221 -22.13 25.59 -0.80
C SER A 221 -21.57 26.95 -0.36
N GLY A 222 -22.31 27.75 0.43
CA GLY A 222 -21.91 29.02 1.06
C GLY A 222 -21.65 30.22 0.14
N VAL A 223 -21.12 29.97 -1.05
CA VAL A 223 -20.62 30.96 -2.02
C VAL A 223 -21.72 31.42 -2.98
N HIS A 224 -22.68 30.54 -3.32
CA HIS A 224 -23.82 30.84 -4.21
C HIS A 224 -25.15 31.01 -3.46
N ALA A 225 -25.13 31.01 -2.12
CA ALA A 225 -26.30 31.14 -1.26
C ALA A 225 -27.00 32.51 -1.42
N ALA A 226 -26.26 33.58 -1.71
CA ALA A 226 -26.78 34.95 -1.73
C ALA A 226 -27.80 35.25 -2.83
N ASN A 227 -27.86 34.44 -3.90
CA ASN A 227 -28.71 34.69 -5.08
C ASN A 227 -29.75 33.57 -5.34
N THR A 228 -29.86 32.57 -4.46
CA THR A 228 -30.76 31.43 -4.66
C THR A 228 -31.97 31.56 -3.75
N ARG A 229 -33.18 31.54 -4.34
CA ARG A 229 -34.44 31.61 -3.59
C ARG A 229 -34.55 30.37 -2.68
N LEU A 230 -34.85 30.57 -1.39
CA LEU A 230 -34.93 29.50 -0.39
C LEU A 230 -36.05 28.52 -0.78
N LEU A 231 -35.68 27.24 -0.92
CA LEU A 231 -36.62 26.12 -1.03
C LEU A 231 -37.54 26.09 0.20
N SER A 232 -38.70 25.44 0.07
CA SER A 232 -39.56 25.22 1.23
C SER A 232 -38.80 24.41 2.32
N PRO A 233 -39.02 24.70 3.62
CA PRO A 233 -38.34 23.99 4.70
C PRO A 233 -38.54 22.46 4.66
N GLU A 234 -39.71 22.02 4.21
CA GLU A 234 -40.05 20.60 4.05
C GLU A 234 -39.22 19.95 2.93
N THR A 235 -39.14 20.60 1.76
CA THR A 235 -38.34 20.13 0.63
C THR A 235 -36.85 20.08 0.98
N SER A 236 -36.33 21.09 1.68
CA SER A 236 -34.92 21.12 2.10
C SER A 236 -34.60 20.02 3.13
N ALA A 237 -35.51 19.78 4.08
CA ALA A 237 -35.35 18.69 5.06
C ALA A 237 -35.34 17.30 4.40
N GLU A 238 -36.19 17.08 3.40
CA GLU A 238 -36.23 15.80 2.66
C GLU A 238 -34.97 15.61 1.81
N LEU A 239 -34.54 16.63 1.08
CA LEU A 239 -33.28 16.60 0.31
C LEU A 239 -32.07 16.38 1.21
N GLN A 240 -32.07 16.96 2.42
CA GLN A 240 -31.02 16.74 3.41
C GLN A 240 -31.00 15.29 3.91
N ARG A 241 -32.16 14.69 4.18
CA ARG A 241 -32.27 13.26 4.55
C ARG A 241 -31.80 12.34 3.43
N GLN A 242 -32.11 12.68 2.19
CA GLN A 242 -31.64 11.93 1.02
C GLN A 242 -30.11 12.02 0.90
N SER A 243 -29.54 13.21 1.09
CA SER A 243 -28.10 13.45 1.07
C SER A 243 -27.35 12.69 2.18
N THR A 244 -27.89 12.64 3.41
CA THR A 244 -27.26 11.88 4.50
C THR A 244 -27.34 10.37 4.32
N ARG A 245 -28.36 9.88 3.62
CA ARG A 245 -28.51 8.46 3.27
C ARG A 245 -27.56 8.03 2.14
N ALA A 246 -27.31 8.92 1.18
CA ALA A 246 -26.52 8.63 0.00
C ALA A 246 -25.01 8.50 0.31
N LEU A 247 -24.33 7.68 -0.48
CA LEU A 247 -22.89 7.54 -0.48
C LEU A 247 -22.25 8.83 -1.00
N LYS A 248 -21.12 9.20 -0.37
CA LYS A 248 -20.20 10.18 -0.93
C LYS A 248 -19.70 9.69 -2.27
N TYR A 249 -19.52 10.62 -3.20
CA TYR A 249 -19.04 10.28 -4.54
C TYR A 249 -17.65 9.65 -4.45
N ALA A 250 -17.43 8.60 -5.24
CA ALA A 250 -16.12 8.02 -5.50
C ALA A 250 -16.03 7.64 -6.99
N PRO A 251 -14.84 7.73 -7.60
CA PRO A 251 -14.64 7.33 -8.99
C PRO A 251 -14.83 5.82 -9.17
N THR A 252 -14.49 5.04 -8.15
CA THR A 252 -14.65 3.59 -8.11
C THR A 252 -15.36 3.19 -6.82
N TYR A 253 -16.35 2.30 -6.91
CA TYR A 253 -17.00 1.65 -5.78
C TYR A 253 -16.74 0.16 -5.81
N HIS A 254 -16.52 -0.41 -4.64
CA HIS A 254 -16.43 -1.86 -4.47
C HIS A 254 -17.74 -2.40 -3.89
N LEU A 255 -18.41 -3.31 -4.59
CA LEU A 255 -19.67 -3.92 -4.16
C LEU A 255 -19.40 -5.33 -3.66
N THR A 256 -19.62 -5.58 -2.37
CA THR A 256 -19.38 -6.90 -1.76
C THR A 256 -20.70 -7.60 -1.48
N PHE A 257 -20.96 -8.74 -2.13
CA PHE A 257 -22.13 -9.58 -1.90
C PHE A 257 -21.77 -10.76 -1.00
N SER A 258 -22.42 -10.85 0.16
CA SER A 258 -22.05 -11.81 1.20
C SER A 258 -23.22 -12.74 1.53
N LEU A 259 -23.03 -14.05 1.43
CA LEU A 259 -24.01 -15.05 1.87
C LEU A 259 -23.68 -15.50 3.29
N PHE A 260 -24.54 -15.19 4.25
CA PHE A 260 -24.35 -15.53 5.66
C PHE A 260 -25.35 -16.61 6.08
N SER A 261 -24.84 -17.70 6.64
CA SER A 261 -25.64 -18.76 7.25
C SER A 261 -25.13 -19.07 8.67
N PRO A 262 -26.01 -19.25 9.67
CA PRO A 262 -25.62 -19.68 11.01
C PRO A 262 -25.22 -21.16 11.07
N THR A 263 -25.46 -21.93 10.01
CA THR A 263 -25.11 -23.36 9.93
C THR A 263 -24.12 -23.64 8.79
N TYR A 264 -23.86 -24.91 8.50
CA TYR A 264 -23.01 -25.34 7.39
C TYR A 264 -23.68 -25.20 6.01
N ALA A 265 -24.97 -24.86 5.95
CA ALA A 265 -25.73 -24.74 4.70
C ALA A 265 -26.66 -23.51 4.71
N PRO A 266 -26.88 -22.83 3.58
CA PRO A 266 -26.24 -23.06 2.28
C PRO A 266 -24.76 -22.65 2.29
N SER A 267 -23.91 -23.47 1.67
CA SER A 267 -22.46 -23.23 1.53
C SER A 267 -22.04 -22.77 0.14
N ALA A 268 -22.98 -22.78 -0.80
CA ALA A 268 -22.78 -22.27 -2.15
C ALA A 268 -24.04 -21.52 -2.64
N TRP A 269 -23.85 -20.73 -3.68
CA TRP A 269 -24.90 -19.96 -4.34
C TRP A 269 -24.49 -19.62 -5.77
N ASP A 270 -25.45 -19.63 -6.69
CA ASP A 270 -25.27 -19.22 -8.09
C ASP A 270 -25.36 -17.69 -8.23
N VAL A 271 -24.48 -17.00 -7.49
CA VAL A 271 -24.47 -15.53 -7.40
C VAL A 271 -23.99 -14.90 -8.69
N ASP A 272 -23.05 -15.52 -9.42
CA ASP A 272 -22.53 -14.97 -10.68
C ASP A 272 -23.60 -14.88 -11.78
N ALA A 273 -24.48 -15.88 -11.89
CA ALA A 273 -25.58 -15.82 -12.83
C ALA A 273 -26.63 -14.78 -12.39
N ALA A 274 -26.92 -14.70 -11.09
CA ALA A 274 -27.85 -13.73 -10.54
C ALA A 274 -27.37 -12.27 -10.73
N LEU A 275 -26.09 -11.99 -10.44
CA LEU A 275 -25.49 -10.66 -10.62
C LEU A 275 -25.48 -10.24 -12.09
N ARG A 276 -25.09 -11.14 -13.01
CA ARG A 276 -25.12 -10.86 -14.46
C ARG A 276 -26.52 -10.57 -14.98
N HIS A 277 -27.54 -11.25 -14.47
CA HIS A 277 -28.90 -11.09 -14.95
C HIS A 277 -29.61 -9.87 -14.37
N TYR A 278 -29.49 -9.65 -13.05
CA TYR A 278 -30.28 -8.65 -12.33
C TYR A 278 -29.54 -7.34 -12.07
N LEU A 279 -28.22 -7.38 -11.84
CA LEU A 279 -27.46 -6.22 -11.38
C LEU A 279 -26.58 -5.61 -12.46
N ALA A 280 -25.95 -6.41 -13.32
CA ALA A 280 -25.06 -5.91 -14.37
C ALA A 280 -25.71 -4.86 -15.29
N PRO A 281 -26.98 -5.00 -15.74
CA PRO A 281 -27.61 -3.95 -16.57
C PRO A 281 -27.75 -2.61 -15.83
N LEU A 282 -27.95 -2.64 -14.51
CA LEU A 282 -28.01 -1.44 -13.69
C LEU A 282 -26.62 -0.82 -13.51
N LEU A 283 -25.59 -1.63 -13.23
CA LEU A 283 -24.21 -1.15 -13.09
C LEU A 283 -23.67 -0.55 -14.40
N GLU A 284 -23.97 -1.18 -15.53
CA GLU A 284 -23.64 -0.66 -16.86
C GLU A 284 -24.26 0.71 -17.09
N SER A 285 -25.50 0.94 -16.65
CA SER A 285 -26.15 2.26 -16.75
C SER A 285 -25.47 3.34 -15.90
N PHE A 286 -24.74 2.95 -14.84
CA PHE A 286 -23.96 3.86 -14.00
C PHE A 286 -22.50 4.03 -14.41
N SER A 287 -22.01 3.28 -15.40
CA SER A 287 -20.61 3.30 -15.84
C SER A 287 -20.15 4.69 -16.30
N ALA A 288 -21.07 5.54 -16.77
CA ALA A 288 -20.78 6.93 -17.11
C ALA A 288 -20.44 7.79 -15.87
N ILE A 289 -20.86 7.40 -14.66
CA ILE A 289 -20.74 8.13 -13.39
C ILE A 289 -19.60 7.60 -12.51
N SER A 290 -19.53 6.28 -12.34
CA SER A 290 -18.53 5.62 -11.51
C SER A 290 -18.23 4.23 -12.03
N ASN A 291 -17.03 3.72 -11.73
CA ASN A 291 -16.64 2.34 -11.98
C ASN A 291 -17.05 1.46 -10.81
N PHE A 292 -17.32 0.19 -11.10
CA PHE A 292 -17.74 -0.79 -10.11
C PHE A 292 -16.87 -2.03 -10.19
N THR A 293 -16.44 -2.51 -9.04
CA THR A 293 -15.91 -3.87 -8.89
C THR A 293 -16.87 -4.65 -8.01
N VAL A 294 -16.96 -5.96 -8.23
CA VAL A 294 -17.90 -6.81 -7.52
C VAL A 294 -17.13 -7.98 -6.92
N ASP A 295 -17.20 -8.08 -5.60
CA ASP A 295 -16.63 -9.17 -4.82
C ASP A 295 -17.75 -9.99 -4.19
N THR A 296 -17.54 -11.29 -4.05
CA THR A 296 -18.51 -12.18 -3.44
C THR A 296 -17.86 -13.02 -2.34
N GLN A 297 -18.56 -13.22 -1.23
CA GLN A 297 -18.07 -14.06 -0.14
C GLN A 297 -19.19 -14.92 0.45
N VAL A 298 -18.81 -16.04 1.05
CA VAL A 298 -19.71 -16.94 1.79
C VAL A 298 -19.16 -17.10 3.20
N GLN A 299 -19.98 -16.78 4.20
CA GLN A 299 -19.65 -16.93 5.60
C GLN A 299 -20.59 -17.96 6.24
N LEU A 300 -20.00 -19.06 6.69
CA LEU A 300 -20.69 -20.09 7.44
C LEU A 300 -20.54 -19.85 8.95
N TYR A 301 -21.48 -20.38 9.72
CA TYR A 301 -21.55 -20.20 11.17
C TYR A 301 -21.63 -18.73 11.62
N ALA A 302 -22.24 -17.89 10.79
CA ALA A 302 -22.53 -16.49 11.10
C ALA A 302 -23.74 -16.41 12.04
N THR A 303 -23.52 -16.64 13.34
CA THR A 303 -24.56 -16.49 14.36
C THR A 303 -24.83 -15.02 14.69
N SER A 304 -26.02 -14.73 15.23
CA SER A 304 -26.37 -13.40 15.71
C SER A 304 -25.39 -12.92 16.79
N SER A 305 -25.04 -11.63 16.75
CA SER A 305 -24.12 -11.06 17.74
C SER A 305 -24.70 -11.20 19.15
N PRO A 306 -23.90 -11.60 20.16
CA PRO A 306 -24.33 -11.60 21.55
C PRO A 306 -24.65 -10.19 22.10
N SER A 307 -24.28 -9.14 21.34
CA SER A 307 -24.52 -7.74 21.69
C SER A 307 -25.95 -7.26 21.39
N ILE A 308 -26.71 -7.99 20.57
CA ILE A 308 -28.12 -7.70 20.28
C ILE A 308 -29.06 -8.63 21.04
N ARG A 309 -30.29 -8.18 21.26
CA ARG A 309 -31.33 -9.06 21.79
C ARG A 309 -31.65 -10.14 20.74
N GLN A 310 -31.74 -11.38 21.20
CA GLN A 310 -32.09 -12.50 20.32
C GLN A 310 -33.51 -12.31 19.76
N PRO A 311 -33.80 -12.80 18.54
CA PRO A 311 -35.14 -12.72 17.95
C PRO A 311 -36.20 -13.27 18.89
N GLU A 312 -37.36 -12.61 18.99
CA GLU A 312 -38.48 -13.05 19.82
C GLU A 312 -39.50 -13.77 18.93
N TYR A 313 -39.97 -14.95 19.35
CA TYR A 313 -41.04 -15.64 18.64
C TYR A 313 -42.39 -15.00 18.96
N ASP A 314 -43.12 -14.58 17.92
CA ASP A 314 -44.45 -13.99 18.02
C ASP A 314 -45.51 -15.04 17.66
N GLU A 315 -46.32 -15.43 18.64
CA GLU A 315 -47.37 -16.45 18.50
C GLU A 315 -48.50 -16.02 17.53
N ASP A 316 -48.77 -14.72 17.42
CA ASP A 316 -49.84 -14.20 16.54
C ASP A 316 -49.39 -14.20 15.07
N ALA A 317 -48.13 -13.84 14.83
CA ALA A 317 -47.53 -13.80 13.49
C ALA A 317 -46.93 -15.13 13.02
N LYS A 318 -46.77 -16.11 13.92
CA LYS A 318 -46.07 -17.40 13.69
C LYS A 318 -44.68 -17.21 13.05
N ALA A 319 -43.96 -16.20 13.51
CA ALA A 319 -42.68 -15.80 12.97
C ALA A 319 -41.75 -15.29 14.07
N TRP A 320 -40.45 -15.39 13.83
CA TRP A 320 -39.42 -14.77 14.66
C TRP A 320 -39.28 -13.30 14.29
N MET A 321 -39.23 -12.43 15.28
CA MET A 321 -39.29 -10.98 15.11
C MET A 321 -38.00 -10.30 15.56
N LEU A 322 -37.38 -9.54 14.64
CA LEU A 322 -36.28 -8.61 14.90
C LEU A 322 -36.83 -7.20 15.13
N ARG A 323 -36.36 -6.51 16.18
CA ARG A 323 -36.78 -5.13 16.46
C ARG A 323 -35.95 -4.14 15.67
N LYS A 324 -36.54 -2.99 15.32
CA LYS A 324 -35.84 -1.92 14.59
C LYS A 324 -34.60 -1.38 15.30
N GLU A 325 -34.63 -1.35 16.64
CA GLU A 325 -33.52 -0.89 17.47
C GLU A 325 -32.26 -1.76 17.35
N ASP A 326 -32.43 -3.04 17.02
CA ASP A 326 -31.33 -4.01 16.92
C ASP A 326 -30.77 -4.16 15.48
N LEU A 327 -31.40 -3.52 14.47
CA LEU A 327 -31.04 -3.69 13.06
C LEU A 327 -29.64 -3.17 12.69
N SER A 328 -29.17 -2.10 13.35
CA SER A 328 -27.81 -1.59 13.15
C SER A 328 -26.76 -2.43 13.88
N GLY A 329 -27.13 -3.05 15.00
CA GLY A 329 -26.27 -3.97 15.76
C GLY A 329 -26.24 -5.39 15.21
N PHE A 330 -27.18 -5.75 14.33
CA PHE A 330 -27.21 -7.04 13.63
C PHE A 330 -25.91 -7.26 12.83
N ILE A 331 -25.34 -6.21 12.25
CA ILE A 331 -24.08 -6.26 11.53
C ILE A 331 -22.94 -5.96 12.52
N ASN A 332 -22.20 -6.99 12.91
CA ASN A 332 -21.00 -6.81 13.72
C ASN A 332 -19.73 -7.07 12.90
N ALA A 333 -19.09 -6.01 12.43
CA ALA A 333 -17.83 -6.10 11.67
C ALA A 333 -16.65 -6.72 12.46
N ALA A 334 -16.73 -6.80 13.79
CA ALA A 334 -15.71 -7.45 14.61
C ALA A 334 -15.89 -8.98 14.72
N GLU A 335 -17.11 -9.48 14.52
CA GLU A 335 -17.43 -10.92 14.58
C GLU A 335 -17.63 -11.52 13.18
N TRP A 336 -18.04 -10.71 12.21
CA TRP A 336 -18.16 -11.08 10.81
C TRP A 336 -17.00 -10.43 10.05
N PRO A 337 -15.92 -11.17 9.75
CA PRO A 337 -14.80 -10.64 9.00
C PRO A 337 -15.26 -10.33 7.56
N LEU A 338 -15.76 -9.12 7.36
CA LEU A 338 -16.08 -8.62 6.04
C LEU A 338 -14.74 -8.37 5.35
N SER A 339 -14.41 -9.17 4.34
CA SER A 339 -13.17 -8.98 3.58
C SER A 339 -13.26 -7.60 2.91
N PRO A 340 -12.41 -6.62 3.28
CA PRO A 340 -12.41 -5.35 2.59
C PRO A 340 -11.95 -5.60 1.15
N SER A 341 -12.70 -5.05 0.21
CA SER A 341 -12.39 -5.10 -1.22
C SER A 341 -11.00 -4.51 -1.47
N ILE A 342 -10.20 -5.16 -2.33
CA ILE A 342 -8.83 -4.74 -2.64
C ILE A 342 -8.90 -3.68 -3.74
N GLY A 343 -8.56 -2.42 -3.42
CA GLY A 343 -8.47 -1.33 -4.40
C GLY A 343 -8.73 0.07 -3.82
N GLU A 344 -8.69 1.09 -4.69
CA GLU A 344 -9.00 2.47 -4.35
C GLU A 344 -10.53 2.72 -4.42
N GLY A 345 -11.18 2.95 -3.27
CA GLY A 345 -12.57 3.37 -3.19
C GLY A 345 -13.33 2.85 -1.97
N PRO A 346 -14.50 3.41 -1.65
CA PRO A 346 -15.35 2.91 -0.57
C PRO A 346 -16.00 1.57 -0.92
N THR A 347 -16.13 0.69 0.07
CA THR A 347 -16.83 -0.60 -0.05
C THR A 347 -18.29 -0.47 0.37
N VAL A 348 -19.20 -1.03 -0.43
CA VAL A 348 -20.65 -1.09 -0.19
C VAL A 348 -21.05 -2.55 -0.01
N ASN A 349 -21.65 -2.87 1.14
CA ASN A 349 -21.90 -4.24 1.56
C ASN A 349 -23.35 -4.67 1.33
N PHE A 350 -23.57 -5.79 0.65
CA PHE A 350 -24.87 -6.42 0.51
C PHE A 350 -24.86 -7.80 1.15
N ILE A 351 -25.59 -7.95 2.24
CA ILE A 351 -25.66 -9.21 2.99
C ILE A 351 -26.97 -9.93 2.69
N LEU A 352 -26.86 -11.16 2.20
CA LEU A 352 -27.94 -12.12 2.15
C LEU A 352 -27.83 -13.04 3.38
N TYR A 353 -28.76 -12.91 4.31
CA TYR A 353 -28.82 -13.74 5.50
C TYR A 353 -29.88 -14.83 5.34
N VAL A 354 -29.48 -16.09 5.52
CA VAL A 354 -30.39 -17.24 5.53
C VAL A 354 -30.52 -17.72 6.98
N PRO A 355 -31.67 -17.51 7.65
CA PRO A 355 -31.85 -17.93 9.03
C PRO A 355 -31.84 -19.46 9.15
N ASP A 356 -31.55 -19.94 10.36
CA ASP A 356 -31.69 -21.36 10.67
C ASP A 356 -33.16 -21.79 10.60
N LYS A 357 -33.42 -23.09 10.38
CA LYS A 357 -34.77 -23.65 10.29
C LYS A 357 -35.60 -23.37 11.53
N ASP A 358 -34.97 -23.45 12.70
CA ASP A 358 -35.63 -23.23 13.98
C ASP A 358 -36.00 -21.74 14.19
N GLN A 359 -35.35 -20.84 13.45
CA GLN A 359 -35.56 -19.40 13.49
C GLN A 359 -36.18 -18.84 12.20
N SER A 360 -36.79 -19.70 11.38
CA SER A 360 -37.46 -19.30 10.13
C SER A 360 -38.98 -19.51 10.25
N PRO A 361 -39.81 -18.56 9.78
CA PRO A 361 -39.46 -17.30 9.13
C PRO A 361 -39.01 -16.20 10.11
N LEU A 362 -38.00 -15.42 9.70
CA LEU A 362 -37.48 -14.27 10.43
C LEU A 362 -37.93 -12.96 9.74
N LEU A 363 -38.55 -12.06 10.49
CA LEU A 363 -39.16 -10.82 10.00
C LEU A 363 -38.81 -9.61 10.90
N VAL A 364 -38.89 -8.41 10.35
CA VAL A 364 -38.74 -7.16 11.12
C VAL A 364 -40.09 -6.77 11.75
N LYS A 365 -40.12 -6.55 13.07
CA LYS A 365 -41.33 -6.42 13.89
C LYS A 365 -42.26 -5.28 13.45
N GLU A 366 -41.71 -4.14 13.05
CA GLU A 366 -42.46 -2.92 12.81
C GLU A 366 -43.19 -2.90 11.46
N ASN A 367 -42.68 -3.62 10.46
CA ASN A 367 -43.20 -3.58 9.09
C ASN A 367 -43.37 -4.96 8.46
N ALA A 368 -43.13 -6.04 9.19
CA ALA A 368 -43.07 -7.42 8.70
C ALA A 368 -42.16 -7.58 7.47
N GLY A 369 -41.16 -6.71 7.33
CA GLY A 369 -40.24 -6.69 6.20
C GLY A 369 -39.11 -7.70 6.34
N THR A 370 -38.51 -8.08 5.22
CA THR A 370 -37.34 -8.98 5.16
C THR A 370 -36.05 -8.26 4.76
N SER A 371 -36.04 -6.93 4.68
CA SER A 371 -34.84 -6.18 4.30
C SER A 371 -34.81 -4.78 4.87
N TRP A 372 -33.60 -4.26 5.05
CA TRP A 372 -33.35 -2.88 5.46
C TRP A 372 -32.06 -2.35 4.85
N LEU A 373 -31.93 -1.03 4.82
CA LEU A 373 -30.74 -0.34 4.35
C LEU A 373 -30.02 0.29 5.54
N VAL A 374 -28.69 0.15 5.57
CA VAL A 374 -27.82 0.90 6.47
C VAL A 374 -27.22 2.09 5.70
N PRO A 375 -27.52 3.34 6.10
CA PRO A 375 -27.02 4.53 5.43
C PRO A 375 -25.50 4.52 5.27
N GLN A 376 -25.02 4.95 4.09
CA GLN A 376 -23.59 5.02 3.74
C GLN A 376 -22.78 3.72 3.88
N TRP A 377 -23.44 2.57 4.06
CA TRP A 377 -22.77 1.30 4.28
C TRP A 377 -23.23 0.21 3.31
N GLY A 378 -24.55 0.06 3.11
CA GLY A 378 -25.05 -1.08 2.35
C GLY A 378 -26.46 -1.52 2.73
N GLY A 379 -26.80 -2.78 2.44
CA GLY A 379 -28.12 -3.34 2.67
C GLY A 379 -28.10 -4.79 3.10
N VAL A 380 -29.15 -5.20 3.81
CA VAL A 380 -29.34 -6.58 4.28
C VAL A 380 -30.68 -7.10 3.79
N HIS A 381 -30.70 -8.35 3.35
CA HIS A 381 -31.89 -9.08 2.96
C HIS A 381 -31.92 -10.45 3.64
N ILE A 382 -33.05 -10.78 4.27
CA ILE A 382 -33.33 -12.07 4.90
C ILE A 382 -34.06 -12.94 3.88
N LEU A 383 -33.47 -14.07 3.53
CA LEU A 383 -34.09 -15.06 2.65
C LEU A 383 -34.66 -16.20 3.48
N ASN A 384 -35.97 -16.16 3.71
CA ASN A 384 -36.69 -17.25 4.36
C ASN A 384 -36.96 -18.36 3.32
N LEU A 385 -36.27 -19.49 3.47
CA LEU A 385 -36.48 -20.68 2.61
C LEU A 385 -37.77 -21.40 3.04
N GLU A 386 -38.56 -21.88 2.08
CA GLU A 386 -39.77 -22.64 2.36
C GLU A 386 -39.44 -23.95 3.12
N HIS A 387 -40.39 -24.47 3.91
CA HIS A 387 -40.25 -25.65 4.77
C HIS A 387 -40.05 -26.97 3.97
N GLU A 388 -38.95 -27.09 3.23
CA GLU A 388 -38.45 -28.37 2.76
C GLU A 388 -37.65 -29.06 3.87
N SER A 389 -37.72 -30.39 3.92
CA SER A 389 -37.11 -31.22 4.98
C SER A 389 -35.60 -31.03 5.15
N SER A 390 -34.90 -30.45 4.17
CA SER A 390 -33.46 -30.18 4.16
C SER A 390 -33.19 -28.77 3.62
N THR A 391 -32.35 -27.98 4.31
CA THR A 391 -31.81 -26.74 3.74
C THR A 391 -30.94 -27.11 2.53
N PRO A 392 -31.17 -26.51 1.35
CA PRO A 392 -30.37 -26.80 0.18
C PRO A 392 -28.91 -26.41 0.42
N SER A 393 -27.97 -27.25 -0.05
CA SER A 393 -26.53 -26.95 0.06
C SER A 393 -26.12 -25.77 -0.81
N ALA A 394 -26.83 -25.54 -1.92
CA ALA A 394 -26.58 -24.46 -2.87
C ALA A 394 -27.88 -23.69 -3.22
N LEU A 395 -27.82 -22.36 -3.27
CA LEU A 395 -28.92 -21.51 -3.73
C LEU A 395 -28.87 -21.30 -5.25
N THR A 396 -30.01 -21.42 -5.93
CA THR A 396 -30.12 -21.17 -7.38
C THR A 396 -30.32 -19.68 -7.67
N ALA A 397 -29.95 -19.22 -8.87
CA ALA A 397 -30.15 -17.83 -9.28
C ALA A 397 -31.62 -17.36 -9.18
N ALA A 398 -32.58 -18.27 -9.42
CA ALA A 398 -34.01 -17.98 -9.27
C ALA A 398 -34.41 -17.73 -7.80
N ALA A 399 -33.83 -18.46 -6.85
CA ALA A 399 -34.05 -18.25 -5.42
C ALA A 399 -33.44 -16.92 -4.92
N LEU A 400 -32.39 -16.43 -5.59
CA LEU A 400 -31.76 -15.15 -5.28
C LEU A 400 -32.51 -13.93 -5.86
N ALA A 401 -33.45 -14.13 -6.79
CA ALA A 401 -34.10 -13.04 -7.51
C ALA A 401 -34.75 -11.98 -6.59
N PRO A 402 -35.51 -12.34 -5.52
CA PRO A 402 -36.09 -11.36 -4.60
C PRO A 402 -35.02 -10.48 -3.93
N ALA A 403 -33.92 -11.09 -3.47
CA ALA A 403 -32.80 -10.40 -2.85
C ALA A 403 -32.12 -9.44 -3.84
N MET A 404 -31.91 -9.88 -5.09
CA MET A 404 -31.28 -9.05 -6.13
C MET A 404 -32.15 -7.83 -6.51
N HIS A 405 -33.47 -7.97 -6.56
CA HIS A 405 -34.38 -6.83 -6.75
C HIS A 405 -34.31 -5.85 -5.59
N THR A 406 -34.25 -6.35 -4.35
CA THR A 406 -34.06 -5.50 -3.17
C THR A 406 -32.73 -4.75 -3.23
N PHE A 407 -31.62 -5.44 -3.50
CA PHE A 407 -30.29 -4.85 -3.58
C PHE A 407 -30.20 -3.81 -4.70
N SER A 408 -30.84 -4.03 -5.85
CA SER A 408 -30.91 -3.05 -6.94
C SER A 408 -31.60 -1.75 -6.51
N ASN A 409 -32.75 -1.85 -5.81
CA ASN A 409 -33.46 -0.67 -5.30
C ASN A 409 -32.67 0.05 -4.20
N GLN A 410 -32.02 -0.72 -3.33
CA GLN A 410 -31.14 -0.20 -2.29
C GLN A 410 -29.93 0.53 -2.88
N LEU A 411 -29.32 -0.01 -3.93
CA LEU A 411 -28.23 0.61 -4.67
C LEU A 411 -28.67 1.94 -5.29
N ILE A 412 -29.81 1.97 -5.98
CA ILE A 412 -30.38 3.22 -6.53
C ILE A 412 -30.54 4.29 -5.43
N SER A 413 -31.01 3.88 -4.24
CA SER A 413 -31.16 4.79 -3.11
C SER A 413 -29.83 5.24 -2.49
N LEU A 414 -28.84 4.36 -2.39
CA LEU A 414 -27.52 4.68 -1.85
C LEU A 414 -26.75 5.62 -2.78
N PHE A 415 -26.97 5.54 -4.09
CA PHE A 415 -26.30 6.41 -5.05
C PHE A 415 -26.93 7.81 -5.12
N GLY A 416 -28.10 7.99 -4.49
CA GLY A 416 -28.77 9.26 -4.33
C GLY A 416 -29.62 9.68 -5.54
N LEU A 417 -30.10 8.71 -6.34
CA LEU A 417 -30.95 9.05 -7.49
C LEU A 417 -32.26 9.70 -7.02
N PRO A 418 -32.76 10.70 -7.76
CA PRO A 418 -34.08 11.29 -7.48
C PRO A 418 -35.17 10.22 -7.57
N GLN A 419 -36.30 10.39 -6.90
CA GLN A 419 -37.41 9.41 -6.96
C GLN A 419 -38.27 9.60 -8.21
N THR A 420 -38.30 10.82 -8.75
CA THR A 420 -39.02 11.20 -9.96
C THR A 420 -38.05 11.82 -10.98
N PRO A 421 -38.31 11.69 -12.28
CA PRO A 421 -39.42 10.99 -12.92
C PRO A 421 -39.22 9.45 -12.99
N ALA A 422 -40.24 8.69 -13.41
CA ALA A 422 -40.17 7.23 -13.47
C ALA A 422 -39.12 6.67 -14.46
N SER A 423 -38.62 7.49 -15.38
CA SER A 423 -37.61 7.10 -16.36
C SER A 423 -36.22 7.02 -15.73
N LEU A 424 -35.64 5.81 -15.66
CA LEU A 424 -34.31 5.59 -15.08
C LEU A 424 -33.20 6.39 -15.81
N PRO A 425 -33.15 6.43 -17.15
CA PRO A 425 -32.16 7.25 -17.86
C PRO A 425 -32.18 8.73 -17.47
N LEU A 426 -33.37 9.32 -17.25
CA LEU A 426 -33.48 10.71 -16.81
C LEU A 426 -32.91 10.90 -15.40
N ARG A 427 -33.23 9.98 -14.47
CA ARG A 427 -32.72 10.02 -13.09
C ARG A 427 -31.20 9.91 -13.04
N ILE A 428 -30.59 9.07 -13.88
CA ILE A 428 -29.13 8.92 -14.02
C ILE A 428 -28.53 10.22 -14.56
N SER A 429 -29.13 10.79 -15.61
CA SER A 429 -28.66 12.04 -16.20
C SER A 429 -28.78 13.22 -15.22
N THR A 430 -29.82 13.27 -14.39
CA THR A 430 -29.92 14.22 -13.27
C THR A 430 -28.76 14.04 -12.30
N LEU A 431 -28.44 12.80 -11.92
CA LEU A 431 -27.33 12.49 -11.02
C LEU A 431 -25.98 12.93 -11.61
N GLU A 432 -25.74 12.73 -12.90
CA GLU A 432 -24.53 13.21 -13.60
C GLU A 432 -24.32 14.72 -13.41
N ARG A 433 -25.39 15.50 -13.60
CA ARG A 433 -25.35 16.96 -13.46
C ARG A 433 -25.11 17.41 -12.02
N VAL A 434 -25.81 16.79 -11.07
CA VAL A 434 -25.65 17.06 -9.64
C VAL A 434 -24.24 16.72 -9.19
N ARG A 435 -23.68 15.58 -9.63
CA ARG A 435 -22.30 15.15 -9.29
C ARG A 435 -21.25 16.05 -9.91
N ALA A 436 -21.40 16.44 -11.18
CA ALA A 436 -20.47 17.36 -11.84
C ALA A 436 -20.38 18.68 -11.07
N ALA A 437 -21.54 19.26 -10.72
CA ALA A 437 -21.59 20.48 -9.92
C ALA A 437 -20.98 20.29 -8.51
N SER A 438 -21.35 19.21 -7.82
CA SER A 438 -20.83 18.90 -6.48
C SER A 438 -19.31 18.77 -6.45
N LEU A 439 -18.71 18.12 -7.46
CA LEU A 439 -17.26 17.93 -7.56
C LEU A 439 -16.53 19.24 -7.85
N ILE A 440 -17.09 20.08 -8.74
CA ILE A 440 -16.54 21.42 -8.99
C ILE A 440 -16.48 22.24 -7.69
N PHE A 441 -17.53 22.18 -6.86
CA PHE A 441 -17.53 22.91 -5.57
C PHE A 441 -16.56 22.31 -4.56
N SER A 442 -16.51 20.97 -4.45
CA SER A 442 -15.59 20.28 -3.55
C SER A 442 -14.14 20.62 -3.89
N ALA A 443 -13.73 20.47 -5.16
CA ALA A 443 -12.38 20.75 -5.62
C ALA A 443 -11.99 22.22 -5.43
N SER A 444 -12.92 23.14 -5.75
CA SER A 444 -12.71 24.57 -5.53
C SER A 444 -12.53 24.91 -4.04
N SER A 445 -13.30 24.25 -3.16
CA SER A 445 -13.20 24.43 -1.72
C SER A 445 -11.88 23.89 -1.16
N THR A 446 -11.48 22.68 -1.58
CA THR A 446 -10.20 22.05 -1.22
C THR A 446 -9.01 22.90 -1.68
N LEU A 447 -9.08 23.47 -2.88
CA LEU A 447 -8.08 24.38 -3.41
C LEU A 447 -7.99 25.68 -2.57
N GLY A 448 -9.15 26.22 -2.14
CA GLY A 448 -9.21 27.34 -1.21
C GLY A 448 -8.60 27.03 0.16
N ALA A 449 -8.87 25.84 0.70
CA ALA A 449 -8.29 25.38 1.95
C ALA A 449 -6.75 25.25 1.83
N LEU A 450 -6.25 24.70 0.72
CA LEU A 450 -4.81 24.64 0.41
C LEU A 450 -4.18 26.03 0.39
N ALA A 451 -4.82 27.01 -0.26
CA ALA A 451 -4.34 28.39 -0.29
C ALA A 451 -4.29 29.01 1.13
N GLN A 452 -5.30 28.75 1.97
CA GLN A 452 -5.31 29.22 3.35
C GLN A 452 -4.20 28.58 4.19
N VAL A 453 -3.97 27.28 4.04
CA VAL A 453 -2.88 26.55 4.73
C VAL A 453 -1.53 27.11 4.30
N TYR A 454 -1.30 27.31 3.01
CA TYR A 454 -0.07 27.90 2.46
C TYR A 454 0.22 29.29 3.03
N GLN A 455 -0.80 30.13 3.18
CA GLN A 455 -0.67 31.49 3.71
C GLN A 455 -0.46 31.52 5.23
N LYS A 456 -1.18 30.68 5.99
CA LYS A 456 -1.13 30.69 7.46
C LYS A 456 0.07 29.97 8.03
N LEU A 457 0.65 29.01 7.30
CA LEU A 457 1.74 28.16 7.78
C LEU A 457 2.99 28.34 6.88
N PRO A 458 3.77 29.43 7.09
CA PRO A 458 4.92 29.74 6.24
C PRO A 458 6.09 28.75 6.39
N SER A 459 6.07 27.91 7.43
CA SER A 459 7.08 26.90 7.73
C SER A 459 6.82 25.54 7.08
N ILE A 460 5.70 25.35 6.36
CA ILE A 460 5.40 24.08 5.67
C ILE A 460 6.18 24.00 4.35
N PRO A 461 6.90 22.89 4.07
CA PRO A 461 7.51 22.65 2.77
C PRO A 461 6.42 22.45 1.71
N VAL A 462 6.60 23.05 0.55
CA VAL A 462 5.68 22.89 -0.58
C VAL A 462 6.48 22.35 -1.76
N PRO A 463 6.42 21.05 -2.04
CA PRO A 463 7.13 20.46 -3.16
C PRO A 463 6.49 20.84 -4.50
N ASP A 464 7.26 20.69 -5.59
CA ASP A 464 6.84 21.07 -6.95
C ASP A 464 5.62 20.30 -7.44
N ASN A 465 5.43 19.05 -6.99
CA ASN A 465 4.26 18.25 -7.34
C ASN A 465 2.96 18.86 -6.82
N VAL A 466 2.96 19.53 -5.66
CA VAL A 466 1.78 20.23 -5.12
C VAL A 466 1.41 21.42 -6.00
N ALA A 467 2.40 22.17 -6.48
CA ALA A 467 2.17 23.27 -7.42
C ALA A 467 1.62 22.76 -8.76
N GLN A 468 2.19 21.68 -9.30
CA GLN A 468 1.69 21.03 -10.52
C GLN A 468 0.25 20.52 -10.37
N SER A 469 -0.06 19.85 -9.26
CA SER A 469 -1.42 19.37 -8.99
C SER A 469 -2.42 20.52 -8.80
N ALA A 470 -2.01 21.63 -8.16
CA ALA A 470 -2.84 22.82 -8.04
C ALA A 470 -3.13 23.48 -9.41
N ASP A 471 -2.12 23.57 -10.29
CA ASP A 471 -2.29 24.08 -11.65
C ASP A 471 -3.21 23.18 -12.50
N LEU A 472 -3.01 21.86 -12.45
CA LEU A 472 -3.86 20.88 -13.13
C LEU A 472 -5.30 20.94 -12.64
N THR A 473 -5.50 21.11 -11.32
CA THR A 473 -6.82 21.31 -10.72
C THR A 473 -7.52 22.53 -11.34
N ILE A 474 -6.83 23.67 -11.44
CA ILE A 474 -7.39 24.90 -12.02
C ILE A 474 -7.76 24.71 -13.50
N VAL A 475 -6.89 24.05 -14.28
CA VAL A 475 -7.14 23.80 -15.71
C VAL A 475 -8.39 22.93 -15.89
N HIS A 476 -8.51 21.85 -15.13
CA HIS A 476 -9.66 20.95 -15.24
C HIS A 476 -10.94 21.55 -14.64
N LEU A 477 -10.85 22.36 -13.59
CA LEU A 477 -11.99 23.15 -13.09
C LEU A 477 -12.53 24.10 -14.16
N GLN A 478 -11.64 24.78 -14.89
CA GLN A 478 -12.02 25.68 -15.98
C GLN A 478 -12.74 24.92 -17.10
N GLN A 479 -12.16 23.81 -17.56
CA GLN A 479 -12.76 22.95 -18.59
C GLN A 479 -14.12 22.38 -18.14
N ALA A 480 -14.21 21.92 -16.89
CA ALA A 480 -15.45 21.40 -16.34
C ALA A 480 -16.56 22.48 -16.32
N CYS A 481 -16.22 23.71 -15.91
CA CYS A 481 -17.17 24.82 -15.91
C CYS A 481 -17.62 25.23 -17.32
N ASP A 482 -16.70 25.24 -18.29
CA ASP A 482 -17.03 25.59 -19.67
C ASP A 482 -17.93 24.53 -20.32
N PHE A 483 -17.65 23.23 -20.11
CA PHE A 483 -18.54 22.16 -20.58
C PHE A 483 -19.90 22.16 -19.87
N LEU A 484 -19.96 22.54 -18.59
CA LEU A 484 -21.22 22.72 -17.89
C LEU A 484 -22.09 23.80 -18.57
N ARG A 485 -21.48 24.94 -18.94
CA ARG A 485 -22.16 26.04 -19.66
C ARG A 485 -22.58 25.67 -21.08
N GLU A 486 -21.86 24.78 -21.75
CA GLU A 486 -22.20 24.29 -23.09
C GLU A 486 -23.36 23.27 -23.09
N GLY A 487 -23.71 22.71 -21.93
CA GLY A 487 -24.67 21.62 -21.77
C GLY A 487 -24.07 20.23 -22.00
N ARG A 488 -22.74 20.10 -21.98
CA ARG A 488 -21.99 18.85 -22.20
C ARG A 488 -21.64 18.20 -20.86
N PHE A 489 -22.65 17.69 -20.16
CA PHE A 489 -22.53 17.28 -18.77
C PHE A 489 -21.60 16.08 -18.52
N GLN A 490 -21.50 15.13 -19.45
CA GLN A 490 -20.60 13.99 -19.31
C GLN A 490 -19.12 14.42 -19.30
N ASN A 491 -18.72 15.31 -20.21
CA ASN A 491 -17.37 15.87 -20.24
C ASN A 491 -17.10 16.78 -19.03
N ALA A 492 -18.12 17.55 -18.61
CA ALA A 492 -18.03 18.36 -17.39
C ALA A 492 -17.75 17.48 -16.16
N LEU A 493 -18.43 16.34 -16.06
CA LEU A 493 -18.23 15.38 -14.97
C LEU A 493 -16.84 14.74 -15.03
N GLU A 494 -16.35 14.35 -16.20
CA GLU A 494 -15.01 13.77 -16.38
C GLU A 494 -13.90 14.72 -15.88
N HIS A 495 -13.93 15.98 -16.33
CA HIS A 495 -12.95 16.97 -15.89
C HIS A 495 -13.12 17.35 -14.41
N ALA A 496 -14.35 17.41 -13.90
CA ALA A 496 -14.59 17.66 -12.48
C ALA A 496 -14.00 16.55 -11.58
N ARG A 497 -14.01 15.29 -12.02
CA ARG A 497 -13.36 14.18 -11.28
C ARG A 497 -11.86 14.36 -11.20
N VAL A 498 -11.22 14.66 -12.33
CA VAL A 498 -9.76 14.85 -12.38
C VAL A 498 -9.35 16.02 -11.49
N ALA A 499 -10.13 17.11 -11.52
CA ALA A 499 -9.92 18.26 -10.64
C ALA A 499 -10.01 17.88 -9.14
N GLU A 500 -11.01 17.09 -8.74
CA GLU A 500 -11.14 16.63 -7.34
C GLU A 500 -9.93 15.79 -6.91
N ILE A 501 -9.52 14.83 -7.74
CA ILE A 501 -8.39 13.92 -7.43
C ILE A 501 -7.09 14.71 -7.26
N GLU A 502 -6.78 15.62 -8.19
CA GLU A 502 -5.55 16.42 -8.09
C GLU A 502 -5.62 17.45 -6.94
N ALA A 503 -6.81 17.97 -6.61
CA ALA A 503 -7.00 18.86 -5.46
C ALA A 503 -6.74 18.13 -4.12
N GLU A 504 -7.32 16.94 -3.94
CA GLU A 504 -7.09 16.11 -2.74
C GLU A 504 -5.63 15.67 -2.63
N LYS A 505 -5.04 15.24 -3.74
CA LYS A 505 -3.62 14.86 -3.81
C LYS A 505 -2.69 16.01 -3.40
N ALA A 506 -2.96 17.24 -3.87
CA ALA A 506 -2.21 18.41 -3.47
C ALA A 506 -2.40 18.75 -1.98
N PHE A 507 -3.62 18.63 -1.45
CA PHE A 507 -3.94 18.98 -0.06
C PHE A 507 -3.40 17.97 0.96
N PHE A 508 -3.45 16.67 0.64
CA PHE A 508 -3.03 15.57 1.52
C PHE A 508 -1.61 15.06 1.25
N GLU A 509 -0.78 15.83 0.55
CA GLU A 509 0.59 15.43 0.23
C GLU A 509 1.41 15.15 1.49
N ARG A 510 1.99 13.95 1.58
CA ARG A 510 2.59 13.41 2.82
C ARG A 510 3.68 14.31 3.42
N SER A 511 4.45 15.00 2.58
CA SER A 511 5.52 15.90 3.02
C SER A 511 5.00 17.19 3.67
N MET A 512 3.78 17.63 3.32
CA MET A 512 3.16 18.80 3.94
C MET A 512 2.61 18.48 5.33
N VAL A 513 2.14 17.24 5.54
CA VAL A 513 1.58 16.77 6.82
C VAL A 513 2.67 16.39 7.83
N GLY A 514 3.79 15.82 7.36
CA GLY A 514 4.85 15.29 8.23
C GLY A 514 5.73 16.33 8.94
N GLN A 515 5.76 17.59 8.50
CA GLN A 515 6.70 18.62 9.00
C GLN A 515 6.08 19.71 9.87
N VAL A 516 4.79 19.63 10.20
CA VAL A 516 4.12 20.58 11.12
C VAL A 516 4.73 20.53 12.54
N TYR A 517 5.58 19.55 12.84
CA TYR A 517 6.13 19.25 14.16
C TYR A 517 7.54 19.76 14.48
N PHE A 518 8.17 20.59 13.62
CA PHE A 518 9.51 21.15 13.94
C PHE A 518 9.49 22.69 14.10
N PRO A 519 9.07 23.21 15.28
CA PRO A 519 9.11 24.63 15.59
C PRO A 519 10.52 25.22 15.46
N ASP A 520 10.64 26.48 15.04
CA ASP A 520 11.93 27.17 14.92
C ASP A 520 12.64 27.30 16.28
N GLU A 521 11.89 27.27 17.37
CA GLU A 521 12.39 27.23 18.75
C GLU A 521 13.22 25.97 19.02
N HIS A 522 12.84 24.83 18.41
CA HIS A 522 13.62 23.59 18.51
C HIS A 522 14.91 23.65 17.69
N LYS A 523 14.91 24.34 16.53
CA LYS A 523 16.16 24.60 15.78
C LYS A 523 17.13 25.38 16.67
N VAL A 524 16.66 26.45 17.33
CA VAL A 524 17.50 27.24 18.24
C VAL A 524 17.96 26.39 19.43
N ALA A 525 17.08 25.58 20.05
CA ALA A 525 17.44 24.72 21.17
C ALA A 525 18.50 23.65 20.83
N VAL A 526 18.50 23.15 19.60
CA VAL A 526 19.50 22.17 19.13
C VAL A 526 20.85 22.84 18.82
N TYR A 527 20.84 24.02 18.20
CA TYR A 527 22.09 24.69 17.80
C TYR A 527 22.73 25.56 18.90
N LEU A 528 21.96 26.03 19.90
CA LEU A 528 22.45 26.91 20.96
C LEU A 528 23.50 26.25 21.88
N PRO A 529 23.40 24.97 22.28
CA PRO A 529 24.44 24.28 23.04
C PRO A 529 25.75 24.09 22.25
N LEU A 530 25.65 23.94 20.93
CA LEU A 530 26.80 23.74 20.03
C LEU A 530 27.53 25.06 19.74
N LEU A 531 26.78 26.13 19.46
CA LEU A 531 27.32 27.42 19.03
C LEU A 531 27.50 28.42 20.18
N GLY A 532 26.72 28.32 21.25
CA GLY A 532 26.73 29.25 22.38
C GLY A 532 28.09 29.36 23.10
N PRO A 533 28.74 28.24 23.48
CA PRO A 533 30.05 28.27 24.15
C PRO A 533 31.16 28.89 23.31
N VAL A 534 31.05 28.84 21.98
CA VAL A 534 32.00 29.45 21.04
C VAL A 534 31.64 30.91 20.76
N ALA A 535 30.35 31.22 20.56
CA ALA A 535 29.87 32.56 20.24
C ALA A 535 30.05 33.54 21.40
N VAL A 536 29.84 33.12 22.66
CA VAL A 536 29.93 34.02 23.83
C VAL A 536 31.33 34.62 24.01
N PRO A 537 32.44 33.84 24.02
CA PRO A 537 33.79 34.41 24.06
C PRO A 537 34.14 35.29 22.85
N LEU A 538 33.68 34.93 21.65
CA LEU A 538 33.93 35.66 20.41
C LEU A 538 33.22 37.02 20.35
N VAL A 539 31.96 37.07 20.80
CA VAL A 539 31.19 38.31 20.92
C VAL A 539 31.79 39.20 22.02
N MET A 540 32.17 38.62 23.16
CA MET A 540 32.85 39.35 24.23
C MET A 540 34.21 39.91 23.78
N ALA A 541 34.97 39.15 23.00
CA ALA A 541 36.23 39.61 22.41
C ALA A 541 36.01 40.74 21.39
N ALA A 542 35.00 40.63 20.53
CA ALA A 542 34.62 41.67 19.58
C ALA A 542 34.17 42.96 20.28
N LEU A 543 33.32 42.87 21.30
CA LEU A 543 32.85 44.02 22.11
C LEU A 543 33.99 44.70 22.86
N LYS A 544 34.95 43.93 23.39
CA LYS A 544 36.13 44.45 24.09
C LYS A 544 37.06 45.19 23.14
N GLU A 545 37.26 44.68 21.93
CA GLU A 545 38.03 45.39 20.89
C GLU A 545 37.29 46.65 20.40
N LEU A 546 35.98 46.59 20.20
CA LEU A 546 35.16 47.76 19.83
C LEU A 546 35.28 48.87 20.89
N LYS A 547 35.13 48.53 22.18
CA LYS A 547 35.33 49.46 23.31
C LYS A 547 36.77 50.01 23.38
N SER A 548 37.77 49.29 22.88
CA SER A 548 39.15 49.78 22.84
C SER A 548 39.43 50.77 21.70
N ILE A 549 38.57 50.76 20.66
CA ILE A 549 38.67 51.63 19.49
C ILE A 549 37.90 52.94 19.73
N VAL A 550 36.78 52.90 20.47
CA VAL A 550 35.92 54.07 20.77
C VAL A 550 36.65 55.28 21.39
N PRO A 551 37.65 55.15 22.29
CA PRO A 551 38.38 56.31 22.83
C PRO A 551 39.34 56.96 21.82
N ARG A 552 39.67 56.27 20.72
CA ARG A 552 40.61 56.75 19.69
C ARG A 552 39.92 57.50 18.54
N CYS A 553 38.60 57.43 18.44
CA CYS A 553 37.83 58.21 17.45
C CYS A 553 37.46 59.63 17.93
N ARG A 554 37.82 60.04 19.16
CA ARG A 554 37.52 61.38 19.70
C ARG A 554 38.62 62.43 19.48
N THR A 555 39.73 62.10 18.83
CA THR A 555 40.89 63.01 18.62
C THR A 555 41.30 63.17 17.15
N LEU A 556 40.34 63.07 16.23
CA LEU A 556 40.54 63.49 14.84
C LEU A 556 39.37 64.38 14.41
N GLU A 557 39.35 65.60 14.94
CA GLU A 557 38.57 66.71 14.38
C GLU A 557 39.27 67.24 13.12
N GLU A 558 38.69 66.88 11.95
CA GLU A 558 38.39 67.69 10.73
C GLU A 558 39.48 68.47 9.94
N PRO A 559 39.24 68.91 8.66
CA PRO A 559 38.09 68.70 7.75
C PRO A 559 38.42 68.42 6.24
N ARG A 560 37.35 68.15 5.45
CA ARG A 560 37.04 68.44 4.00
C ARG A 560 36.51 67.19 3.27
N VAL A 561 35.20 66.93 3.17
CA VAL A 561 34.08 67.61 2.47
C VAL A 561 34.05 67.37 0.95
N GLU A 562 32.92 66.79 0.52
CA GLU A 562 32.30 66.76 -0.83
C GLU A 562 32.84 65.82 -1.91
N PHE A 563 32.14 64.70 -2.15
CA PHE A 563 31.27 64.53 -3.33
C PHE A 563 30.57 63.15 -3.30
N LEU A 564 29.27 63.16 -3.00
CA LEU A 564 28.36 62.03 -3.20
C LEU A 564 27.02 62.63 -3.59
N HIS A 565 26.65 62.52 -4.87
CA HIS A 565 25.27 62.56 -5.33
C HIS A 565 25.12 61.89 -6.70
N SER A 566 24.02 61.14 -6.82
CA SER A 566 23.37 60.67 -8.04
C SER A 566 24.06 59.57 -8.87
N ALA A 567 23.53 58.35 -8.79
CA ALA A 567 22.49 57.90 -9.73
C ALA A 567 22.23 56.39 -9.61
N MET A 568 21.11 56.02 -8.99
CA MET A 568 20.33 54.86 -9.46
C MET A 568 19.48 55.34 -10.64
N SER A 569 19.48 54.66 -11.79
CA SER A 569 18.33 54.61 -12.73
C SER A 569 18.61 53.86 -14.06
N LEU A 570 17.59 53.07 -14.46
CA LEU A 570 17.20 52.58 -15.81
C LEU A 570 18.02 51.42 -16.43
N VAL A 571 17.54 50.18 -16.58
CA VAL A 571 16.30 49.58 -17.18
C VAL A 571 16.35 49.38 -18.71
N ARG A 572 16.41 48.08 -19.08
CA ARG A 572 15.82 47.32 -20.22
C ARG A 572 16.00 47.75 -21.69
N HIS A 573 16.51 46.75 -22.42
CA HIS A 573 15.96 46.09 -23.63
C HIS A 573 16.41 46.48 -25.06
N ASN A 574 16.96 45.43 -25.71
CA ASN A 574 16.74 44.91 -27.06
C ASN A 574 17.14 45.74 -28.29
N LEU A 575 18.07 45.20 -29.09
CA LEU A 575 17.80 44.75 -30.48
C LEU A 575 19.00 44.05 -31.14
N ARG A 576 18.76 42.76 -31.46
CA ARG A 576 19.09 42.00 -32.68
C ARG A 576 20.41 42.22 -33.46
N CYS A 577 21.14 41.11 -33.53
CA CYS A 577 21.52 40.33 -34.72
C CYS A 577 22.29 41.02 -35.87
N THR A 578 23.54 40.57 -35.97
CA THR A 578 24.34 40.38 -37.17
C THR A 578 23.56 39.88 -38.39
N GLN A 579 23.86 40.45 -39.56
CA GLN A 579 23.96 39.69 -40.80
C GLN A 579 25.10 40.26 -41.66
N ASN A 580 26.02 39.37 -42.01
CA ASN A 580 26.98 39.52 -43.10
C ASN A 580 26.54 38.51 -44.18
N PRO A 581 26.72 38.81 -45.47
CA PRO A 581 27.22 37.76 -46.37
C PRO A 581 28.17 38.37 -47.44
N ALA A 582 29.00 37.66 -48.19
CA ALA A 582 29.59 36.32 -48.18
C ALA A 582 30.43 36.25 -49.48
N ALA A 583 31.58 35.57 -49.46
CA ALA A 583 32.25 34.87 -50.59
C ALA A 583 33.72 34.58 -50.17
N GLY A 584 34.36 33.41 -50.29
CA GLY A 584 33.99 32.07 -50.78
C GLY A 584 35.23 31.33 -51.32
N GLY A 585 35.68 30.25 -50.63
CA GLY A 585 36.54 29.14 -51.12
C GLY A 585 38.08 29.24 -50.95
N ALA A 586 38.88 28.21 -50.58
CA ALA A 586 38.64 26.82 -50.13
C ALA A 586 39.88 26.23 -49.38
N THR A 587 39.60 25.52 -48.28
CA THR A 587 40.29 24.46 -47.50
C THR A 587 41.80 24.46 -47.15
N SER A 588 42.03 24.60 -45.83
CA SER A 588 43.04 24.03 -44.90
C SER A 588 44.53 24.27 -45.14
N PRO A 589 45.23 24.90 -44.16
CA PRO A 589 46.14 24.10 -43.32
C PRO A 589 46.34 24.56 -41.85
N ARG A 590 47.07 23.69 -41.14
CA ARG A 590 47.69 23.69 -39.80
C ARG A 590 48.59 24.90 -39.48
N ILE A 591 48.89 25.13 -38.17
CA ILE A 591 50.19 25.52 -37.52
C ILE A 591 49.90 25.76 -36.01
N VAL A 592 50.36 24.95 -35.06
CA VAL A 592 51.69 24.83 -34.39
C VAL A 592 52.00 25.96 -33.38
N VAL A 593 52.11 25.60 -32.09
CA VAL A 593 52.75 26.39 -31.01
C VAL A 593 53.53 25.45 -30.06
N LEU A 594 54.79 25.76 -29.78
CA LEU A 594 55.70 25.18 -28.75
C LEU A 594 56.48 26.36 -28.11
N ARG A 595 56.33 26.68 -26.80
CA ARG A 595 57.16 26.36 -25.58
C ARG A 595 58.54 27.06 -25.50
N PRO A 596 59.26 27.15 -24.33
CA PRO A 596 59.05 26.79 -22.90
C PRO A 596 59.40 27.97 -21.92
N ALA A 597 59.37 27.95 -20.56
CA ALA A 597 59.93 27.03 -19.55
C ALA A 597 59.49 27.41 -18.11
N HIS A 598 59.66 26.47 -17.17
CA HIS A 598 59.45 26.52 -15.71
C HIS A 598 58.04 26.24 -15.19
N CYS A 599 57.70 24.95 -15.09
CA CYS A 599 57.04 24.32 -13.94
C CYS A 599 56.82 22.83 -14.24
N LEU A 600 57.91 22.06 -14.17
CA LEU A 600 57.88 20.60 -14.30
C LEU A 600 58.55 20.00 -13.06
N ALA A 601 57.84 20.00 -11.93
CA ALA A 601 58.28 19.32 -10.71
C ALA A 601 57.16 18.73 -9.83
N PHE A 602 55.87 18.81 -10.23
CA PHE A 602 54.77 18.36 -9.35
C PHE A 602 53.79 17.33 -9.95
N TYR A 603 54.04 16.79 -11.14
CA TYR A 603 53.07 15.91 -11.83
C TYR A 603 53.64 14.56 -12.32
N ARG A 604 54.71 14.06 -11.70
CA ARG A 604 55.33 12.75 -12.01
C ARG A 604 55.50 11.83 -10.79
N ALA A 605 54.45 11.73 -9.97
CA ALA A 605 54.39 10.76 -8.87
C ALA A 605 52.99 10.17 -8.62
N TYR A 606 52.14 10.03 -9.65
CA TYR A 606 50.78 9.46 -9.48
C TYR A 606 50.31 8.56 -10.65
N SER A 607 51.22 7.91 -11.36
CA SER A 607 50.84 6.94 -12.41
C SER A 607 51.82 5.78 -12.54
N SER A 608 52.19 5.16 -11.41
CA SER A 608 52.86 3.85 -11.35
C SER A 608 52.72 3.26 -9.94
N ILE A 609 51.50 2.91 -9.55
CA ILE A 609 51.27 1.91 -8.49
C ILE A 609 50.19 0.97 -9.02
N VAL A 610 50.62 -0.26 -9.21
CA VAL A 610 49.84 -1.48 -9.33
C VAL A 610 48.70 -1.43 -8.32
N ILE A 611 47.44 -1.37 -8.78
CA ILE A 611 46.33 -1.80 -7.93
C ILE A 611 46.34 -3.32 -7.98
N GLU A 612 47.18 -3.91 -7.14
CA GLU A 612 46.80 -5.13 -6.45
C GLU A 612 45.49 -4.79 -5.72
N ALA A 613 44.46 -5.61 -5.93
CA ALA A 613 43.22 -5.52 -5.19
C ALA A 613 43.54 -5.65 -3.70
N HIS A 614 43.54 -4.53 -2.98
CA HIS A 614 43.47 -4.52 -1.53
C HIS A 614 42.01 -4.58 -1.08
N PRO A 615 41.70 -5.27 0.03
CA PRO A 615 40.34 -5.63 0.42
C PRO A 615 39.48 -4.40 0.65
N SER A 616 38.22 -4.52 0.27
CA SER A 616 37.16 -3.54 0.46
C SER A 616 37.17 -2.91 1.85
N HIS A 617 37.02 -1.58 1.91
CA HIS A 617 36.70 -0.88 3.15
C HIS A 617 35.44 -1.50 3.77
N ALA A 618 35.54 -1.89 5.05
CA ALA A 618 34.41 -2.33 5.87
C ALA A 618 33.36 -1.20 5.93
N MET A 619 32.08 -1.55 5.95
CA MET A 619 31.00 -0.58 6.20
C MET A 619 30.71 -0.61 7.71
N PRO A 620 31.26 0.33 8.52
CA PRO A 620 30.97 0.35 9.94
C PRO A 620 29.50 0.72 10.16
N LEU A 621 28.83 0.00 11.05
CA LEU A 621 27.55 0.44 11.58
C LEU A 621 27.81 1.54 12.61
N SER A 622 27.00 2.59 12.60
CA SER A 622 27.12 3.66 13.60
C SER A 622 26.94 3.10 15.02
N ALA A 623 27.55 3.73 16.02
CA ALA A 623 27.37 3.33 17.42
C ALA A 623 25.89 3.38 17.86
N GLN A 624 25.12 4.28 17.26
CA GLN A 624 23.68 4.39 17.44
C GLN A 624 22.96 3.16 16.87
N GLY A 625 23.32 2.69 15.67
CA GLY A 625 22.75 1.47 15.09
C GLY A 625 22.98 0.23 15.95
N ILE A 626 24.20 0.06 16.49
CA ILE A 626 24.50 -1.05 17.41
C ILE A 626 23.62 -0.95 18.66
N GLN A 627 23.46 0.25 19.23
CA GLN A 627 22.61 0.43 20.41
C GLN A 627 21.14 0.16 20.09
N SER A 628 20.63 0.62 18.95
CA SER A 628 19.25 0.34 18.52
C SER A 628 18.98 -1.16 18.36
N VAL A 629 19.93 -1.94 17.84
CA VAL A 629 19.80 -3.40 17.80
C VAL A 629 19.65 -4.00 19.20
N LYS A 630 20.45 -3.52 20.17
CA LYS A 630 20.37 -3.97 21.57
C LYS A 630 19.03 -3.64 22.20
N ASP A 631 18.58 -2.40 22.05
CA ASP A 631 17.32 -1.91 22.62
C ASP A 631 16.14 -2.73 22.08
N VAL A 632 16.10 -3.01 20.76
CA VAL A 632 15.06 -3.85 20.14
C VAL A 632 15.03 -5.26 20.73
N LEU A 633 16.20 -5.89 20.92
CA LEU A 633 16.29 -7.24 21.47
C LEU A 633 15.92 -7.27 22.96
N ASP A 634 16.39 -6.31 23.75
CA ASP A 634 16.06 -6.19 25.17
C ASP A 634 14.58 -5.90 25.40
N ASP A 635 13.93 -5.15 24.51
CA ASP A 635 12.48 -4.89 24.55
C ASP A 635 11.64 -6.10 24.14
N ALA A 636 12.17 -6.97 23.28
CA ALA A 636 11.46 -8.15 22.80
C ALA A 636 11.49 -9.33 23.79
N VAL A 637 12.45 -9.38 24.71
CA VAL A 637 12.57 -10.44 25.71
C VAL A 637 11.72 -10.20 26.96
N LEU A 638 11.53 -11.23 27.77
CA LEU A 638 10.74 -11.18 28.99
C LEU A 638 11.35 -10.23 30.03
N LYS A 639 10.62 -9.17 30.38
CA LYS A 639 10.92 -8.27 31.52
C LYS A 639 10.00 -8.56 32.72
N GLU A 640 8.69 -8.51 32.48
CA GLU A 640 7.63 -8.84 33.44
C GLU A 640 6.52 -9.66 32.76
N GLY A 641 5.97 -10.65 33.45
CA GLY A 641 4.98 -11.57 32.89
C GLY A 641 5.56 -12.60 31.90
N LEU A 642 4.71 -13.20 31.06
CA LEU A 642 5.07 -14.28 30.12
C LEU A 642 4.80 -13.92 28.64
N THR A 643 4.65 -12.65 28.30
CA THR A 643 4.20 -12.22 26.95
C THR A 643 5.34 -11.88 25.97
N GLY A 644 6.58 -11.80 26.43
CA GLY A 644 7.79 -11.57 25.60
C GLY A 644 8.40 -12.86 25.03
N CYS A 645 9.65 -12.76 24.57
CA CYS A 645 10.49 -13.89 24.15
C CYS A 645 11.39 -14.38 25.30
N PRO A 646 11.70 -15.68 25.39
CA PRO A 646 12.57 -16.19 26.46
C PRO A 646 14.00 -15.66 26.27
N GLY A 647 14.50 -15.71 25.04
CA GLY A 647 15.76 -15.11 24.64
C GLY A 647 15.91 -15.10 23.13
N LEU A 648 16.74 -14.19 22.63
CA LEU A 648 17.00 -13.93 21.21
C LEU A 648 18.50 -13.75 20.99
N VAL A 649 19.01 -14.20 19.85
CA VAL A 649 20.40 -13.98 19.44
C VAL A 649 20.42 -13.41 18.02
N PHE A 650 21.11 -12.29 17.85
CA PHE A 650 21.26 -11.60 16.58
C PHE A 650 22.74 -11.49 16.20
N HIS A 651 23.04 -11.71 14.92
CA HIS A 651 24.36 -11.55 14.34
C HIS A 651 24.25 -11.05 12.89
N ALA A 652 24.99 -10.00 12.56
CA ALA A 652 25.06 -9.43 11.22
C ALA A 652 26.50 -9.14 10.81
N VAL A 653 26.78 -9.32 9.52
CA VAL A 653 28.11 -9.16 8.90
C VAL A 653 28.04 -8.34 7.62
N ASP A 654 29.14 -7.69 7.28
CA ASP A 654 29.33 -7.08 5.96
C ASP A 654 29.97 -8.06 4.95
N LYS A 655 30.15 -7.62 3.70
CA LYS A 655 30.86 -8.38 2.66
C LYS A 655 32.29 -8.76 3.02
N SER A 656 32.99 -8.04 3.90
CA SER A 656 34.33 -8.46 4.36
C SER A 656 34.26 -9.63 5.34
N GLY A 657 33.05 -10.01 5.75
CA GLY A 657 32.82 -11.04 6.73
C GLY A 657 33.08 -10.56 8.17
N LYS A 658 33.20 -9.25 8.37
CA LYS A 658 33.37 -8.63 9.67
C LYS A 658 31.99 -8.46 10.32
N THR A 659 31.89 -8.78 11.60
CA THR A 659 30.70 -8.49 12.40
C THR A 659 30.43 -6.98 12.42
N ILE A 660 29.23 -6.57 12.00
CA ILE A 660 28.76 -5.18 12.09
C ILE A 660 27.84 -4.98 13.30
N ALA A 661 27.12 -6.03 13.72
CA ALA A 661 26.34 -6.04 14.95
C ALA A 661 26.19 -7.48 15.46
N GLU A 662 26.32 -7.65 16.78
CA GLU A 662 26.01 -8.91 17.46
C GLU A 662 25.45 -8.60 18.85
N TYR A 663 24.38 -9.29 19.23
CA TYR A 663 23.82 -9.16 20.56
C TYR A 663 22.97 -10.39 20.92
N ALA A 664 22.89 -10.68 22.21
CA ALA A 664 22.08 -11.74 22.76
C ALA A 664 21.33 -11.19 23.97
N ALA A 665 20.03 -11.47 24.04
CA ALA A 665 19.15 -11.00 25.11
C ALA A 665 18.34 -12.17 25.69
N GLY A 666 17.96 -12.06 26.96
CA GLY A 666 17.14 -13.05 27.67
C GLY A 666 17.89 -14.33 28.09
N THR A 667 17.14 -15.40 28.33
CA THR A 667 17.65 -16.70 28.81
C THR A 667 17.42 -17.81 27.79
N ARG A 668 18.14 -18.93 27.94
CA ARG A 668 18.02 -20.11 27.06
C ARG A 668 16.62 -20.75 27.07
N GLY A 669 15.83 -20.49 28.11
CA GLY A 669 14.43 -20.91 28.18
C GLY A 669 13.75 -20.46 29.47
N LEU A 670 12.43 -20.60 29.54
CA LEU A 670 11.62 -20.25 30.73
C LEU A 670 12.05 -21.00 32.00
N ASP A 671 12.55 -22.21 31.83
CA ASP A 671 13.03 -23.09 32.90
C ASP A 671 14.55 -23.03 33.11
N SER A 672 15.25 -22.13 32.40
CA SER A 672 16.69 -21.93 32.52
C SER A 672 17.00 -20.50 32.96
N LYS A 673 17.92 -20.38 33.92
CA LYS A 673 18.49 -19.08 34.32
C LYS A 673 19.74 -18.73 33.53
N GLU A 674 20.21 -19.62 32.65
CA GLU A 674 21.38 -19.38 31.84
C GLU A 674 21.06 -18.34 30.76
N PRO A 675 21.88 -17.29 30.62
CA PRO A 675 21.65 -16.27 29.62
C PRO A 675 21.82 -16.82 28.20
N MET A 676 21.14 -16.19 27.23
CA MET A 676 21.51 -16.33 25.83
C MET A 676 22.90 -15.73 25.60
N ASP A 677 23.71 -16.38 24.79
CA ASP A 677 25.00 -15.87 24.34
C ASP A 677 25.23 -16.25 22.87
N GLN A 678 26.34 -15.80 22.29
CA GLN A 678 26.71 -16.09 20.89
C GLN A 678 27.16 -17.55 20.68
N ASP A 679 27.28 -18.33 21.76
CA ASP A 679 27.59 -19.76 21.74
C ASP A 679 26.34 -20.64 21.93
N THR A 680 25.17 -20.04 22.17
CA THR A 680 23.88 -20.73 22.17
C THR A 680 23.63 -21.36 20.80
N VAL A 681 23.28 -22.64 20.81
CA VAL A 681 22.90 -23.41 19.63
C VAL A 681 21.39 -23.41 19.48
N PHE A 682 20.92 -23.25 18.24
CA PHE A 682 19.50 -23.26 17.91
C PHE A 682 19.21 -24.40 16.95
N TRP A 683 18.03 -25.00 17.06
CA TRP A 683 17.46 -25.76 15.94
C TRP A 683 16.94 -24.75 14.90
N ILE A 684 17.65 -24.63 13.78
CA ILE A 684 17.38 -23.58 12.79
C ILE A 684 16.31 -24.01 11.77
N ALA A 685 15.80 -25.24 11.87
CA ALA A 685 14.73 -25.78 11.04
C ALA A 685 14.95 -25.45 9.54
N SER A 686 13.96 -24.83 8.90
CA SER A 686 13.98 -24.48 7.47
C SER A 686 15.13 -23.61 6.98
N CYS A 687 15.94 -22.99 7.85
CA CYS A 687 17.20 -22.39 7.42
C CYS A 687 18.16 -23.44 6.80
N THR A 688 18.03 -24.71 7.18
CA THR A 688 18.76 -25.86 6.57
C THR A 688 18.67 -25.89 5.05
N LYS A 689 17.54 -25.45 4.47
CA LYS A 689 17.26 -25.50 3.03
C LYS A 689 18.32 -24.78 2.21
N LEU A 690 18.83 -23.65 2.71
CA LEU A 690 19.90 -22.91 2.06
C LEU A 690 21.16 -23.77 1.88
N VAL A 691 21.55 -24.48 2.94
CA VAL A 691 22.75 -25.35 2.95
C VAL A 691 22.54 -26.56 2.04
N THR A 692 21.34 -27.15 2.04
CA THR A 692 20.97 -28.23 1.11
C THR A 692 21.02 -27.78 -0.35
N GLY A 693 20.52 -26.58 -0.65
CA GLY A 693 20.60 -25.98 -1.98
C GLY A 693 22.04 -25.81 -2.46
N ILE A 694 22.92 -25.27 -1.61
CA ILE A 694 24.35 -25.15 -1.89
C ILE A 694 24.96 -26.53 -2.21
N ALA A 695 24.68 -27.52 -1.38
CA ALA A 695 25.24 -28.86 -1.51
C ALA A 695 24.81 -29.54 -2.83
N VAL A 696 23.54 -29.38 -3.23
CA VAL A 696 23.05 -29.88 -4.52
C VAL A 696 23.74 -29.14 -5.67
N LEU A 697 23.84 -27.81 -5.58
CA LEU A 697 24.49 -27.00 -6.62
C LEU A 697 25.99 -27.32 -6.76
N GLN A 698 26.69 -27.73 -5.70
CA GLN A 698 28.06 -28.25 -5.80
C GLN A 698 28.14 -29.51 -6.68
N LEU A 699 27.15 -30.40 -6.60
CA LEU A 699 27.09 -31.59 -7.46
C LEU A 699 26.62 -31.26 -8.88
N VAL A 700 25.82 -30.20 -9.06
CA VAL A 700 25.50 -29.63 -10.38
C VAL A 700 26.75 -29.10 -11.06
N GLU A 701 27.60 -28.33 -10.34
CA GLU A 701 28.90 -27.86 -10.88
C GLU A 701 29.84 -29.00 -11.29
N GLN A 702 29.76 -30.13 -10.58
CA GLN A 702 30.51 -31.34 -10.88
C GLN A 702 29.88 -32.16 -12.02
N ASN A 703 28.78 -31.70 -12.63
CA ASN A 703 27.98 -32.41 -13.62
C ASN A 703 27.48 -33.79 -13.15
N LYS A 704 27.33 -33.98 -11.84
CA LYS A 704 26.79 -35.21 -11.25
C LYS A 704 25.28 -35.17 -11.10
N ILE A 705 24.72 -33.97 -10.97
CA ILE A 705 23.27 -33.74 -10.91
C ILE A 705 22.87 -32.79 -12.05
N PRO A 706 22.07 -33.24 -13.03
CA PRO A 706 21.38 -32.36 -13.96
C PRO A 706 20.15 -31.71 -13.29
N LEU A 707 19.97 -30.38 -13.45
CA LEU A 707 18.85 -29.66 -12.84
C LEU A 707 17.49 -29.99 -13.47
N ASP A 708 17.46 -30.17 -14.79
CA ASP A 708 16.24 -30.19 -15.60
C ASP A 708 15.91 -31.57 -16.19
N ASP A 709 16.63 -32.62 -15.77
CA ASP A 709 16.42 -34.01 -16.23
C ASP A 709 15.58 -34.80 -15.22
N SER A 710 14.33 -35.09 -15.58
CA SER A 710 13.43 -35.88 -14.75
C SER A 710 13.73 -37.39 -14.79
N GLU A 711 14.34 -37.90 -15.86
CA GLU A 711 14.74 -39.31 -15.93
C GLU A 711 15.93 -39.59 -15.01
N PHE A 712 16.81 -38.60 -14.80
CA PHE A 712 17.82 -38.67 -13.76
C PHE A 712 17.19 -38.85 -12.36
N VAL A 713 16.23 -37.99 -12.01
CA VAL A 713 15.53 -38.06 -10.71
C VAL A 713 14.85 -39.41 -10.53
N LYS A 714 14.13 -39.90 -11.55
CA LYS A 714 13.50 -41.22 -11.57
C LYS A 714 14.50 -42.38 -11.44
N LYS A 715 15.71 -42.26 -12.00
CA LYS A 715 16.75 -43.28 -11.87
C LYS A 715 17.32 -43.34 -10.44
N ILE A 716 17.53 -42.19 -9.80
CA ILE A 716 18.14 -42.10 -8.47
C ILE A 716 17.11 -42.31 -7.35
N ALA A 717 15.89 -41.82 -7.55
CA ALA A 717 14.77 -41.91 -6.64
C ALA A 717 13.54 -42.45 -7.35
N PRO A 718 13.52 -43.73 -7.76
CA PRO A 718 12.39 -44.33 -8.48
C PRO A 718 11.06 -44.18 -7.75
N GLU A 719 11.09 -44.22 -6.42
CA GLU A 719 9.91 -44.06 -5.59
C GLU A 719 9.23 -42.68 -5.75
N ILE A 720 9.96 -41.64 -6.17
CA ILE A 720 9.37 -40.31 -6.41
C ILE A 720 8.52 -40.29 -7.68
N ALA A 721 8.90 -41.08 -8.69
CA ALA A 721 8.21 -41.17 -9.96
C ALA A 721 6.94 -42.04 -9.88
N GLU A 722 6.90 -42.95 -8.90
CA GLU A 722 5.74 -43.82 -8.66
C GLU A 722 4.64 -43.15 -7.81
N LYS A 723 4.93 -41.96 -7.25
CA LYS A 723 3.96 -41.24 -6.42
C LYS A 723 2.74 -40.78 -7.20
N LYS A 724 1.60 -40.83 -6.51
CA LYS A 724 0.33 -40.29 -6.97
C LYS A 724 0.13 -38.86 -6.46
N VAL A 725 -0.61 -38.08 -7.25
CA VAL A 725 -1.02 -36.71 -6.95
C VAL A 725 -2.47 -36.72 -6.42
N TYR A 726 -2.67 -36.10 -5.26
CA TYR A 726 -3.93 -36.03 -4.52
C TYR A 726 -4.42 -34.58 -4.48
N ALA A 727 -4.92 -34.08 -5.60
CA ALA A 727 -5.34 -32.67 -5.73
C ALA A 727 -6.47 -32.28 -4.76
N ASP A 728 -7.36 -33.21 -4.46
CA ASP A 728 -8.46 -33.11 -3.48
C ASP A 728 -8.10 -33.71 -2.11
N GLY A 729 -6.86 -34.19 -1.92
CA GLY A 729 -6.38 -34.89 -0.73
C GLY A 729 -6.77 -36.38 -0.62
N VAL A 730 -7.62 -36.88 -1.53
CA VAL A 730 -8.24 -38.21 -1.40
C VAL A 730 -8.03 -39.07 -2.65
N THR A 731 -8.29 -38.52 -3.83
CA THR A 731 -8.29 -39.23 -5.10
C THR A 731 -6.89 -39.24 -5.73
N PRO A 732 -6.25 -40.41 -5.90
CA PRO A 732 -4.94 -40.49 -6.54
C PRO A 732 -5.05 -40.29 -8.05
N THR A 733 -4.15 -39.47 -8.60
CA THR A 733 -3.94 -39.30 -10.04
C THR A 733 -2.47 -39.51 -10.39
N ASP A 734 -2.19 -39.87 -11.64
CA ASP A 734 -0.82 -40.00 -12.13
C ASP A 734 -0.16 -38.63 -12.28
N GLN A 735 1.19 -38.62 -12.18
CA GLN A 735 1.98 -37.45 -12.52
C GLN A 735 1.88 -37.17 -14.02
N GLN A 736 1.58 -35.92 -14.38
CA GLN A 736 1.53 -35.48 -15.77
C GLN A 736 2.92 -35.17 -16.35
N LYS A 737 3.88 -34.85 -15.47
CA LYS A 737 5.28 -34.56 -15.79
C LYS A 737 6.16 -35.21 -14.73
N GLY A 738 7.37 -35.61 -15.11
CA GLY A 738 8.35 -36.10 -14.15
C GLY A 738 8.93 -34.96 -13.31
N VAL A 739 9.22 -35.24 -12.03
CA VAL A 739 9.88 -34.30 -11.11
C VAL A 739 11.34 -34.09 -11.51
N THR A 740 11.80 -32.84 -11.52
CA THR A 740 13.22 -32.47 -11.74
C THR A 740 13.87 -31.94 -10.46
N MET A 741 15.21 -31.86 -10.44
CA MET A 741 15.94 -31.26 -9.32
C MET A 741 15.64 -29.77 -9.17
N ARG A 742 15.44 -29.05 -10.28
CA ARG A 742 14.99 -27.65 -10.26
C ARG A 742 13.68 -27.52 -9.50
N MET A 743 12.69 -28.36 -9.81
CA MET A 743 11.38 -28.34 -9.14
C MET A 743 11.48 -28.63 -7.64
N LEU A 744 12.40 -29.50 -7.23
CA LEU A 744 12.63 -29.78 -5.81
C LEU A 744 13.21 -28.55 -5.07
N LEU A 745 14.21 -27.89 -5.67
CA LEU A 745 14.85 -26.71 -5.08
C LEU A 745 13.95 -25.46 -5.10
N SER A 746 13.01 -25.38 -6.05
CA SER A 746 12.07 -24.26 -6.20
C SER A 746 10.70 -24.51 -5.60
N HIS A 747 10.49 -25.61 -4.87
CA HIS A 747 9.19 -25.97 -4.29
C HIS A 747 8.04 -26.07 -5.30
N THR A 748 8.32 -26.47 -6.55
CA THR A 748 7.29 -26.69 -7.59
C THR A 748 7.11 -28.17 -7.91
N ALA A 749 7.72 -29.08 -7.14
CA ALA A 749 7.57 -30.52 -7.32
C ALA A 749 6.20 -31.07 -6.89
N GLY A 750 5.38 -30.28 -6.18
CA GLY A 750 4.01 -30.68 -5.78
C GLY A 750 3.89 -31.33 -4.39
N PHE A 751 4.97 -31.33 -3.60
CA PHE A 751 4.95 -31.79 -2.21
C PHE A 751 4.59 -30.67 -1.25
N ALA A 752 3.74 -30.96 -0.28
CA ALA A 752 3.41 -30.06 0.82
C ALA A 752 3.87 -30.65 2.17
N TYR A 753 3.90 -29.80 3.20
CA TYR A 753 3.99 -30.24 4.60
C TYR A 753 2.59 -30.47 5.18
N SER A 754 2.40 -31.56 5.96
CA SER A 754 1.11 -31.88 6.61
C SER A 754 0.60 -30.82 7.59
N PHE A 755 1.51 -29.99 8.15
CA PHE A 755 1.15 -28.89 9.04
C PHE A 755 0.74 -27.61 8.31
N ILE A 756 0.96 -27.53 7.00
CA ILE A 756 0.57 -26.42 6.13
C ILE A 756 -0.69 -26.80 5.36
N ASP A 757 -0.63 -27.91 4.63
CA ASP A 757 -1.71 -28.37 3.77
C ASP A 757 -2.34 -29.65 4.33
N GLY A 758 -3.64 -29.57 4.64
CA GLY A 758 -4.42 -30.68 5.15
C GLY A 758 -4.59 -31.84 4.17
N ARG A 759 -4.25 -31.69 2.88
CA ARG A 759 -4.21 -32.78 1.89
C ARG A 759 -3.00 -33.69 2.08
N ALA A 760 -1.92 -33.17 2.65
CA ALA A 760 -0.67 -33.88 2.87
C ALA A 760 -0.62 -34.60 4.24
N GLN A 761 -1.76 -34.93 4.85
CA GLN A 761 -1.77 -35.51 6.21
C GLN A 761 -0.83 -36.70 6.37
N THR A 762 -0.11 -36.72 7.49
CA THR A 762 0.74 -37.82 7.90
C THR A 762 0.27 -38.41 9.23
N PRO A 763 0.44 -39.73 9.47
CA PRO A 763 -0.01 -40.37 10.71
C PRO A 763 0.58 -39.74 11.98
N ASN A 764 1.83 -39.28 11.91
CA ASN A 764 2.54 -38.63 13.02
C ASN A 764 2.39 -37.11 13.02
N GLY A 765 1.75 -36.55 11.99
CA GLY A 765 1.42 -35.14 11.85
C GLY A 765 2.59 -34.18 11.64
N LEU A 766 3.83 -34.66 11.57
CA LEU A 766 5.03 -33.91 11.20
C LEU A 766 6.06 -34.86 10.57
N GLU A 767 6.58 -34.49 9.40
CA GLU A 767 7.50 -35.33 8.63
C GLU A 767 8.93 -35.27 9.19
N GLY A 768 9.56 -36.43 9.37
CA GLY A 768 11.00 -36.56 9.58
C GLY A 768 11.51 -36.13 10.95
N VAL A 769 10.62 -35.76 11.87
CA VAL A 769 10.97 -35.23 13.22
C VAL A 769 11.76 -36.21 14.09
N ASP A 770 11.50 -37.51 13.91
CA ASP A 770 12.18 -38.58 14.63
C ASP A 770 13.31 -39.24 13.81
N GLY A 771 13.57 -38.75 12.60
CA GLY A 771 14.55 -39.33 11.69
C GLY A 771 14.05 -40.54 10.89
N ASN A 772 12.74 -40.74 10.80
CA ASN A 772 12.18 -41.81 9.99
C ASN A 772 12.17 -41.41 8.52
N LYS A 773 12.90 -42.15 7.67
CA LYS A 773 12.93 -41.89 6.21
C LYS A 773 11.56 -42.10 5.56
N SER A 774 10.75 -43.01 6.09
CA SER A 774 9.44 -43.32 5.50
C SER A 774 8.49 -42.12 5.56
N ASP A 775 8.67 -41.19 6.50
CA ASP A 775 7.88 -39.95 6.55
C ASP A 775 8.03 -39.10 5.27
N ILE A 776 9.18 -39.18 4.61
CA ILE A 776 9.45 -38.50 3.33
C ILE A 776 9.13 -39.44 2.18
N LEU A 777 9.55 -40.71 2.25
CA LEU A 777 9.37 -41.67 1.17
C LEU A 777 7.91 -42.04 0.92
N ASP A 778 7.04 -41.99 1.94
CA ASP A 778 5.62 -42.34 1.84
C ASP A 778 4.71 -41.12 1.66
N SER A 779 5.30 -39.92 1.65
CA SER A 779 4.58 -38.65 1.51
C SER A 779 3.72 -38.56 0.24
N LYS A 780 2.61 -37.81 0.32
CA LYS A 780 1.73 -37.54 -0.82
C LYS A 780 2.18 -36.30 -1.59
N MET A 781 1.94 -36.31 -2.90
CA MET A 781 1.96 -35.10 -3.71
C MET A 781 0.56 -34.51 -3.72
N VAL A 782 0.42 -33.21 -3.53
CA VAL A 782 -0.89 -32.53 -3.49
C VAL A 782 -1.13 -31.70 -4.76
N ASN A 783 -0.07 -31.34 -5.49
CA ASN A 783 -0.16 -30.66 -6.78
C ASN A 783 0.67 -31.40 -7.84
N GLN A 784 0.38 -31.13 -9.12
CA GLN A 784 1.12 -31.72 -10.24
C GLN A 784 2.53 -31.11 -10.34
N PRO A 785 3.57 -31.90 -10.70
CA PRO A 785 4.92 -31.36 -10.88
C PRO A 785 4.97 -30.19 -11.87
N GLY A 786 5.43 -29.04 -11.39
CA GLY A 786 5.55 -27.80 -12.13
C GLY A 786 4.25 -27.03 -12.32
N SER A 787 3.13 -27.41 -11.68
CA SER A 787 1.86 -26.68 -11.84
C SER A 787 1.76 -25.42 -11.00
N MET A 788 2.32 -25.45 -9.79
CA MET A 788 2.35 -24.32 -8.86
C MET A 788 3.44 -24.50 -7.83
N TRP A 789 3.77 -23.42 -7.12
CA TRP A 789 4.60 -23.45 -5.93
C TRP A 789 3.80 -23.99 -4.75
N GLU A 790 4.41 -24.91 -4.00
CA GLU A 790 3.84 -25.55 -2.82
C GLU A 790 4.95 -25.81 -1.80
N TYR A 791 4.82 -25.24 -0.61
CA TYR A 791 5.85 -25.36 0.41
C TYR A 791 5.79 -26.71 1.11
N GLY A 792 6.88 -27.47 1.09
CA GLY A 792 6.87 -28.85 1.54
C GLY A 792 8.24 -29.50 1.66
N ILE A 793 8.22 -30.82 1.72
CA ILE A 793 9.37 -31.72 1.89
C ILE A 793 10.28 -31.86 0.66
N SER A 794 10.13 -31.01 -0.36
CA SER A 794 10.92 -31.06 -1.59
C SER A 794 12.44 -31.00 -1.33
N MET A 795 12.85 -30.25 -0.31
CA MET A 795 14.26 -30.14 0.10
C MET A 795 14.78 -31.40 0.80
N ASP A 796 13.91 -32.18 1.43
CA ASP A 796 14.26 -33.48 2.00
C ASP A 796 14.51 -34.51 0.89
N TRP A 797 13.67 -34.52 -0.15
CA TRP A 797 13.92 -35.29 -1.38
C TRP A 797 15.25 -34.91 -2.06
N ALA A 798 15.54 -33.61 -2.16
CA ALA A 798 16.81 -33.13 -2.70
C ALA A 798 18.01 -33.65 -1.88
N GLY A 799 17.88 -33.67 -0.55
CA GLY A 799 18.87 -34.26 0.36
C GLY A 799 19.06 -35.76 0.12
N ILE A 800 17.98 -36.54 0.02
CA ILE A 800 18.05 -37.99 -0.25
C ILE A 800 18.74 -38.28 -1.58
N ILE A 801 18.41 -37.52 -2.63
CA ILE A 801 19.06 -37.66 -3.95
C ILE A 801 20.55 -37.32 -3.85
N LEU A 802 20.91 -36.27 -3.12
CA LEU A 802 22.31 -35.92 -2.87
C LEU A 802 23.06 -37.04 -2.15
N GLU A 803 22.49 -37.65 -1.12
CA GLU A 803 23.11 -38.77 -0.40
C GLU A 803 23.35 -39.96 -1.34
N ARG A 804 22.37 -40.30 -2.19
CA ARG A 804 22.48 -41.40 -3.17
C ARG A 804 23.53 -41.15 -4.25
N VAL A 805 23.66 -39.91 -4.70
CA VAL A 805 24.62 -39.52 -5.75
C VAL A 805 26.04 -39.42 -5.19
N SER A 806 26.19 -38.88 -3.98
CA SER A 806 27.50 -38.66 -3.35
C SER A 806 28.04 -39.89 -2.62
N GLY A 807 27.15 -40.79 -2.17
CA GLY A 807 27.50 -41.90 -1.27
C GLY A 807 27.81 -41.47 0.17
N GLN A 808 27.60 -40.19 0.50
CA GLN A 808 27.81 -39.62 1.83
C GLN A 808 26.47 -39.35 2.51
N THR A 809 26.46 -39.35 3.84
CA THR A 809 25.29 -38.83 4.57
C THR A 809 25.24 -37.32 4.45
N LEU A 810 24.03 -36.73 4.50
CA LEU A 810 23.85 -35.30 4.23
C LEU A 810 24.67 -34.41 5.17
N GLY A 811 24.69 -34.76 6.46
CA GLY A 811 25.45 -34.04 7.49
C GLY A 811 26.96 -34.19 7.34
N ASP A 812 27.46 -35.35 6.91
CA ASP A 812 28.89 -35.53 6.60
C ASP A 812 29.27 -34.70 5.37
N TYR A 813 28.40 -34.66 4.35
CA TYR A 813 28.61 -33.84 3.16
C TYR A 813 28.66 -32.35 3.52
N PHE A 814 27.73 -31.86 4.35
CA PHE A 814 27.76 -30.48 4.82
C PHE A 814 29.04 -30.17 5.61
N ALA A 815 29.45 -31.07 6.51
CA ALA A 815 30.65 -30.89 7.31
C ALA A 815 31.90 -30.78 6.44
N GLU A 816 32.05 -31.65 5.44
CA GLU A 816 33.24 -31.72 4.59
C GLU A 816 33.28 -30.63 3.51
N HIS A 817 32.18 -30.41 2.78
CA HIS A 817 32.17 -29.59 1.56
C HIS A 817 31.69 -28.16 1.76
N ILE A 818 31.10 -27.84 2.92
CA ILE A 818 30.60 -26.49 3.22
C ILE A 818 31.20 -25.97 4.53
N PHE A 819 31.03 -26.66 5.65
CA PHE A 819 31.43 -26.14 6.96
C PHE A 819 32.94 -26.08 7.14
N ALA A 820 33.68 -27.15 6.82
CA ALA A 820 35.13 -27.16 6.92
C ALA A 820 35.80 -26.09 6.04
N PRO A 821 35.43 -25.89 4.76
CA PRO A 821 35.94 -24.78 3.94
C PRO A 821 35.68 -23.39 4.53
N LEU A 822 34.57 -23.21 5.24
CA LEU A 822 34.20 -21.95 5.89
C LEU A 822 34.77 -21.81 7.32
N GLY A 823 35.50 -22.81 7.82
CA GLY A 823 36.01 -22.80 9.20
C GLY A 823 34.89 -22.85 10.24
N ILE A 824 33.82 -23.59 9.96
CA ILE A 824 32.73 -23.88 10.90
C ILE A 824 32.97 -25.27 11.50
N SER A 825 33.04 -25.35 12.83
CA SER A 825 33.31 -26.62 13.53
C SER A 825 32.04 -27.47 13.72
N PRO A 826 32.16 -28.79 13.92
CA PRO A 826 31.01 -29.66 14.21
C PRO A 826 30.24 -29.28 15.49
N GLU A 827 30.88 -28.63 16.47
CA GLU A 827 30.25 -28.12 17.69
C GLU A 827 29.45 -26.83 17.44
N SER A 828 29.68 -26.19 16.29
CA SER A 828 29.09 -24.93 15.89
C SER A 828 27.91 -25.09 14.94
N ALA A 829 27.96 -26.07 14.05
CA ALA A 829 26.85 -26.46 13.18
C ALA A 829 26.90 -27.96 12.89
N SER A 830 25.81 -28.67 13.15
CA SER A 830 25.70 -30.12 12.95
C SER A 830 24.24 -30.57 12.87
N MET A 831 23.99 -31.65 12.13
CA MET A 831 22.70 -32.35 12.17
C MET A 831 22.55 -33.27 13.40
N PHE A 832 23.67 -33.61 14.05
CA PHE A 832 23.74 -34.42 15.27
C PHE A 832 24.61 -33.69 16.30
N PRO A 833 24.03 -32.74 17.07
CA PRO A 833 24.80 -32.03 18.10
C PRO A 833 25.25 -33.01 19.19
N SER A 834 26.53 -32.92 19.57
CA SER A 834 27.12 -33.74 20.62
C SER A 834 26.45 -33.52 21.98
N LYS A 835 26.61 -34.43 22.95
CA LYS A 835 26.09 -34.21 24.31
C LYS A 835 26.64 -32.96 24.99
N GLN A 836 27.83 -32.51 24.60
CA GLN A 836 28.38 -31.25 25.07
C GLN A 836 27.68 -30.05 24.41
N THR A 837 27.45 -30.09 23.10
CA THR A 837 26.72 -29.06 22.34
C THR A 837 25.28 -28.93 22.82
N GLN A 838 24.63 -30.04 23.18
CA GLN A 838 23.26 -30.04 23.73
C GLN A 838 23.12 -29.23 25.03
N LYS A 839 24.21 -28.96 25.76
CA LYS A 839 24.17 -28.13 26.99
C LYS A 839 23.97 -26.64 26.69
N THR A 840 24.30 -26.18 25.49
CA THR A 840 24.08 -24.78 25.07
C THR A 840 22.90 -24.65 24.11
N LEU A 841 22.07 -25.70 23.98
CA LEU A 841 20.90 -25.69 23.11
C LEU A 841 19.79 -24.82 23.72
N ALA A 842 19.25 -23.89 22.93
CA ALA A 842 18.08 -23.12 23.29
C ALA A 842 16.84 -24.03 23.47
N HIS A 843 16.07 -23.81 24.53
CA HIS A 843 14.85 -24.56 24.81
C HIS A 843 13.71 -24.10 23.89
N MET A 844 12.77 -25.00 23.58
CA MET A 844 11.61 -24.69 22.73
C MET A 844 10.39 -24.23 23.54
N HIS A 845 9.62 -23.31 22.95
CA HIS A 845 8.48 -22.67 23.59
C HIS A 845 7.26 -22.61 22.66
N GLN A 846 6.07 -22.59 23.26
CA GLN A 846 4.78 -22.37 22.60
C GLN A 846 4.20 -21.05 23.10
N ARG A 847 3.78 -20.17 22.20
CA ARG A 847 2.92 -19.05 22.54
C ARG A 847 1.47 -19.48 22.42
N ASN A 848 0.72 -19.23 23.48
CA ASN A 848 -0.72 -19.45 23.51
C ASN A 848 -1.41 -18.36 22.67
N SER A 849 -2.21 -18.76 21.69
CA SER A 849 -2.91 -17.84 20.78
C SER A 849 -3.95 -16.96 21.45
N THR A 850 -4.53 -17.41 22.57
CA THR A 850 -5.60 -16.70 23.28
C THR A 850 -5.03 -15.78 24.37
N SER A 851 -4.11 -16.28 25.20
CA SER A 851 -3.55 -15.48 26.31
C SER A 851 -2.32 -14.66 25.92
N GLY A 852 -1.68 -14.98 24.80
CA GLY A 852 -0.39 -14.40 24.38
C GLY A 852 0.80 -14.83 25.24
N GLN A 853 0.58 -15.66 26.27
CA GLN A 853 1.61 -16.12 27.18
C GLN A 853 2.46 -17.23 26.57
N LEU A 854 3.72 -17.27 26.98
CA LEU A 854 4.70 -18.25 26.57
C LEU A 854 4.74 -19.43 27.54
N GLU A 855 4.74 -20.63 27.00
CA GLU A 855 4.81 -21.88 27.74
C GLU A 855 5.98 -22.73 27.22
N LYS A 856 6.57 -23.52 28.12
CA LYS A 856 7.60 -24.49 27.73
C LYS A 856 6.95 -25.63 26.95
N ARG A 857 7.66 -26.14 25.94
CA ARG A 857 7.27 -27.37 25.23
C ARG A 857 8.45 -28.32 25.00
N SER A 858 8.14 -29.55 24.62
CA SER A 858 9.14 -30.51 24.16
C SER A 858 9.75 -30.06 22.82
N HIS A 859 11.00 -30.48 22.60
CA HIS A 859 11.68 -30.19 21.34
C HIS A 859 11.03 -30.97 20.19
N LEU A 860 10.60 -30.30 19.12
CA LEU A 860 9.95 -30.96 17.97
C LEU A 860 10.89 -31.93 17.27
N TYR A 861 12.08 -31.45 16.91
CA TYR A 861 13.07 -32.24 16.19
C TYR A 861 13.98 -32.99 17.17
N SER A 862 13.37 -33.85 18.00
CA SER A 862 14.08 -34.49 19.12
C SER A 862 14.91 -35.72 18.71
N GLY A 863 14.64 -36.33 17.55
CA GLY A 863 15.32 -37.53 17.07
C GLY A 863 16.85 -37.48 17.23
N PRO A 864 17.55 -36.50 16.63
CA PRO A 864 19.02 -36.41 16.73
C PRO A 864 19.55 -36.13 18.13
N LEU A 865 18.70 -35.72 19.08
CA LEU A 865 19.07 -35.35 20.44
C LEU A 865 19.00 -36.53 21.42
N LYS A 866 18.24 -37.59 21.07
CA LYS A 866 17.93 -38.72 21.97
C LYS A 866 19.18 -39.42 22.49
N LYS A 867 20.15 -39.69 21.62
CA LYS A 867 21.40 -40.39 21.96
C LYS A 867 22.55 -39.93 21.08
N GLU A 868 23.75 -40.39 21.38
CA GLU A 868 24.86 -40.29 20.44
C GLU A 868 24.75 -41.43 19.41
N TYR A 869 24.71 -41.06 18.14
CA TYR A 869 24.54 -41.99 17.04
C TYR A 869 25.90 -42.39 16.47
N THR A 870 26.11 -43.69 16.26
CA THR A 870 27.27 -44.22 15.53
C THR A 870 27.19 -43.87 14.05
N LYS A 871 28.31 -44.02 13.32
CA LYS A 871 28.33 -43.74 11.87
C LYS A 871 27.30 -44.55 11.08
N ASP A 872 27.11 -45.82 11.42
CA ASP A 872 26.15 -46.66 10.70
C ASP A 872 24.71 -46.31 11.06
N GLU A 873 24.41 -46.02 12.32
CA GLU A 873 23.06 -45.54 12.69
C GLU A 873 22.72 -44.19 12.04
N LYS A 874 23.70 -43.30 11.84
CA LYS A 874 23.51 -42.05 11.11
C LYS A 874 23.17 -42.25 9.63
N LYS A 875 23.61 -43.34 9.01
CA LYS A 875 23.25 -43.68 7.62
C LYS A 875 21.79 -44.08 7.50
N ASP A 876 21.26 -44.76 8.52
CA ASP A 876 19.87 -45.22 8.54
C ASP A 876 18.90 -44.11 8.96
N PHE A 877 19.38 -43.11 9.73
CA PHE A 877 18.62 -41.94 10.14
C PHE A 877 18.32 -41.00 8.96
N LEU A 878 17.09 -40.49 8.85
CA LEU A 878 16.76 -39.42 7.91
C LEU A 878 17.42 -38.10 8.35
N GLN A 879 18.45 -37.70 7.63
CA GLN A 879 19.07 -36.39 7.79
C GLN A 879 18.29 -35.37 6.96
N SER A 880 17.31 -34.71 7.59
CA SER A 880 16.37 -33.82 6.90
C SER A 880 17.08 -32.65 6.22
N GLY A 881 17.08 -32.61 4.88
CA GLY A 881 17.54 -31.45 4.10
C GLY A 881 16.62 -30.24 4.21
N GLY A 882 15.38 -30.45 4.65
CA GLY A 882 14.39 -29.42 4.90
C GLY A 882 14.51 -28.75 6.28
N ALA A 883 15.00 -29.44 7.31
CA ALA A 883 14.93 -28.94 8.69
C ALA A 883 16.02 -29.45 9.66
N GLY A 884 17.00 -30.23 9.21
CA GLY A 884 17.86 -31.04 10.09
C GLY A 884 18.99 -30.33 10.83
N LEU A 885 19.31 -29.07 10.53
CA LEU A 885 20.48 -28.39 11.11
C LEU A 885 20.22 -27.80 12.50
N PHE A 886 21.24 -27.93 13.36
CA PHE A 886 21.44 -27.16 14.56
C PHE A 886 22.66 -26.26 14.36
N ALA A 887 22.57 -24.97 14.66
CA ALA A 887 23.68 -24.04 14.44
C ALA A 887 23.68 -22.86 15.42
N LYS A 888 24.86 -22.29 15.61
CA LYS A 888 25.05 -20.97 16.23
C LYS A 888 24.83 -19.86 15.19
N PRO A 889 24.11 -18.77 15.49
CA PRO A 889 23.82 -17.70 14.52
C PRO A 889 25.07 -17.07 13.91
N ASN A 890 26.08 -16.78 14.73
CA ASN A 890 27.37 -16.21 14.30
C ASN A 890 28.22 -17.13 13.41
N GLN A 891 27.92 -18.44 13.40
CA GLN A 891 28.60 -19.40 12.52
C GLN A 891 27.82 -19.59 11.23
N TYR A 892 26.48 -19.51 11.30
CA TYR A 892 25.62 -19.53 10.12
C TYR A 892 25.85 -18.30 9.22
N THR A 893 26.12 -17.12 9.78
CA THR A 893 26.46 -15.92 9.00
C THR A 893 27.74 -16.05 8.17
N LYS A 894 28.65 -16.99 8.49
CA LYS A 894 29.80 -17.30 7.61
C LYS A 894 29.36 -17.92 6.28
N ILE A 895 28.30 -18.73 6.27
CA ILE A 895 27.69 -19.28 5.06
C ILE A 895 27.08 -18.14 4.25
N LEU A 896 26.34 -17.26 4.92
CA LEU A 896 25.72 -16.08 4.31
C LEU A 896 26.77 -15.13 3.70
N ALA A 897 27.88 -14.90 4.40
CA ALA A 897 28.99 -14.09 3.92
C ALA A 897 29.66 -14.70 2.68
N ALA A 898 29.81 -16.03 2.62
CA ALA A 898 30.34 -16.68 1.42
C ALA A 898 29.40 -16.51 0.22
N ILE A 899 28.09 -16.68 0.43
CA ILE A 899 27.04 -16.46 -0.58
C ILE A 899 27.05 -15.00 -1.08
N LEU A 900 27.17 -14.04 -0.15
CA LEU A 900 27.27 -12.61 -0.44
C LEU A 900 28.50 -12.27 -1.31
N ASN A 901 29.58 -13.04 -1.18
CA ASN A 901 30.83 -12.89 -1.92
C ASN A 901 30.97 -13.86 -3.11
N GLY A 902 29.88 -14.15 -3.80
CA GLY A 902 29.92 -14.98 -5.00
C GLY A 902 30.37 -16.42 -4.75
N GLY A 903 30.14 -16.94 -3.54
CA GLY A 903 30.45 -18.31 -3.12
C GLY A 903 31.84 -18.48 -2.51
N THR A 904 32.60 -17.41 -2.30
CA THR A 904 33.93 -17.46 -1.67
C THR A 904 33.91 -16.89 -0.26
N SER A 905 34.44 -17.64 0.72
CA SER A 905 34.56 -17.15 2.09
C SER A 905 35.53 -15.97 2.15
N PRO A 906 35.10 -14.81 2.69
CA PRO A 906 36.02 -13.70 2.90
C PRO A 906 37.03 -13.97 4.04
N GLN A 907 36.77 -14.93 4.93
CA GLN A 907 37.69 -15.26 6.04
C GLN A 907 38.72 -16.33 5.67
N THR A 908 38.30 -17.41 4.99
CA THR A 908 39.21 -18.54 4.66
C THR A 908 39.76 -18.48 3.23
N GLY A 909 39.17 -17.65 2.36
CA GLY A 909 39.48 -17.59 0.94
C GLY A 909 39.08 -18.84 0.15
N LYS A 910 38.36 -19.80 0.77
CA LYS A 910 37.88 -21.01 0.10
C LYS A 910 36.55 -20.75 -0.59
N THR A 911 36.41 -21.30 -1.79
CA THR A 911 35.21 -21.20 -2.61
C THR A 911 34.35 -22.45 -2.44
N ILE A 912 33.09 -22.27 -2.00
CA ILE A 912 32.11 -23.36 -1.84
C ILE A 912 31.19 -23.50 -3.06
N LEU A 913 31.02 -22.44 -3.84
CA LEU A 913 30.32 -22.41 -5.13
C LEU A 913 30.99 -21.36 -6.04
N LYS A 914 30.97 -21.60 -7.34
CA LYS A 914 31.40 -20.61 -8.33
C LYS A 914 30.41 -19.46 -8.41
N LYS A 915 30.90 -18.31 -8.87
CA LYS A 915 30.09 -17.11 -9.01
C LYS A 915 28.89 -17.34 -9.94
N GLU A 916 29.08 -18.04 -11.05
CA GLU A 916 28.01 -18.29 -12.03
C GLU A 916 26.89 -19.15 -11.42
N THR A 917 27.25 -20.11 -10.57
CA THR A 917 26.29 -20.95 -9.85
C THR A 917 25.56 -20.18 -8.77
N ILE A 918 26.26 -19.25 -8.10
CA ILE A 918 25.67 -18.33 -7.12
C ILE A 918 24.73 -17.34 -7.81
N ASP A 919 25.00 -16.92 -9.05
CA ASP A 919 24.10 -16.10 -9.84
C ASP A 919 22.85 -16.91 -10.26
N LEU A 920 23.02 -18.17 -10.72
CA LEU A 920 21.91 -19.11 -10.98
C LEU A 920 21.05 -19.36 -9.73
N MET A 921 21.68 -19.54 -8.57
CA MET A 921 20.99 -19.72 -7.29
C MET A 921 20.06 -18.56 -6.96
N TRP A 922 20.37 -17.36 -7.45
CA TRP A 922 19.66 -16.12 -7.16
C TRP A 922 18.56 -15.78 -8.17
N GLU A 923 18.50 -16.49 -9.30
CA GLU A 923 17.44 -16.28 -10.30
C GLU A 923 16.07 -16.62 -9.71
N ASN A 924 15.06 -15.82 -10.06
CA ASN A 924 13.67 -16.16 -9.74
C ASN A 924 13.25 -17.40 -10.53
N GLN A 925 13.00 -18.50 -9.83
CA GLN A 925 12.65 -19.80 -10.41
C GLN A 925 11.16 -19.94 -10.73
N ILE A 926 10.33 -18.98 -10.30
CA ILE A 926 8.87 -18.97 -10.49
C ILE A 926 8.35 -17.58 -10.94
N PRO A 927 8.91 -16.99 -12.00
CA PRO A 927 8.54 -15.64 -12.43
C PRO A 927 7.08 -15.50 -12.88
N ASP A 928 6.43 -16.62 -13.21
CA ASP A 928 5.03 -16.75 -13.60
C ASP A 928 4.06 -16.84 -12.41
N GLN A 929 4.58 -16.89 -11.17
CA GLN A 929 3.79 -16.98 -9.94
C GLN A 929 4.10 -15.82 -8.98
N PRO A 930 3.85 -14.55 -9.38
CA PRO A 930 4.25 -13.37 -8.61
C PRO A 930 3.50 -13.18 -7.28
N ASN A 931 2.48 -14.00 -6.99
CA ASN A 931 1.66 -13.94 -5.79
C ASN A 931 1.67 -15.26 -5.00
N PHE A 932 2.68 -16.12 -5.20
CA PHE A 932 2.68 -17.49 -4.66
C PHE A 932 2.53 -17.59 -3.13
N ALA A 933 2.86 -16.52 -2.39
CA ALA A 933 2.80 -16.49 -0.94
C ALA A 933 1.69 -15.56 -0.39
N ARG A 934 0.66 -15.26 -1.19
CA ARG A 934 -0.49 -14.40 -0.82
C ARG A 934 -1.79 -15.21 -0.79
N GLY A 935 -2.64 -14.96 0.21
CA GLY A 935 -4.03 -15.44 0.20
C GLY A 935 -4.21 -16.95 0.32
N GLY A 936 -3.26 -17.67 0.92
CA GLY A 936 -3.35 -19.11 1.15
C GLY A 936 -4.44 -19.49 2.16
N PRO A 937 -4.94 -20.74 2.13
CA PRO A 937 -5.87 -21.24 3.14
C PRO A 937 -5.23 -21.22 4.54
N PRO A 938 -6.04 -21.22 5.62
CA PRO A 938 -5.51 -21.38 6.96
C PRO A 938 -4.63 -22.63 7.07
N PRO A 939 -3.51 -22.57 7.80
CA PRO A 939 -2.64 -23.72 7.94
C PRO A 939 -3.35 -24.87 8.64
N ALA A 940 -3.03 -26.10 8.24
CA ALA A 940 -3.60 -27.31 8.83
C ALA A 940 -3.31 -27.44 10.34
N LYS A 941 -2.21 -26.84 10.83
CA LYS A 941 -1.82 -26.84 12.25
C LYS A 941 -1.49 -25.44 12.77
N PRO A 942 -2.50 -24.71 13.26
CA PRO A 942 -2.35 -23.35 13.81
C PRO A 942 -1.35 -23.23 14.97
N GLU A 943 -1.09 -24.33 15.70
CA GLU A 943 -0.12 -24.37 16.79
C GLU A 943 1.34 -24.31 16.31
N LEU A 944 1.59 -24.63 15.04
CA LEU A 944 2.92 -24.58 14.42
C LEU A 944 3.07 -23.39 13.49
N LEU A 945 2.04 -23.10 12.70
CA LEU A 945 2.02 -21.98 11.77
C LEU A 945 0.81 -21.10 12.05
N ALA A 946 1.01 -19.81 12.32
CA ALA A 946 -0.06 -18.84 12.44
C ALA A 946 -0.55 -18.43 11.04
N GLN A 947 -1.85 -18.19 10.91
CA GLN A 947 -2.40 -17.67 9.65
C GLN A 947 -1.94 -16.23 9.44
N THR A 948 -1.35 -15.94 8.29
CA THR A 948 -0.98 -14.58 7.87
C THR A 948 -1.37 -14.32 6.42
N PRO A 949 -1.77 -13.08 6.05
CA PRO A 949 -2.11 -12.74 4.66
C PRO A 949 -0.95 -12.97 3.68
N GLU A 950 0.28 -12.67 4.10
CA GLU A 950 1.53 -12.96 3.41
C GLU A 950 2.73 -12.97 4.39
N PHE A 951 3.86 -13.58 4.01
CA PHE A 951 5.04 -13.72 4.90
C PHE A 951 5.87 -12.45 5.08
N TYR A 952 5.83 -11.53 4.12
CA TYR A 952 6.56 -10.26 4.17
C TYR A 952 5.76 -9.17 3.46
N PRO A 953 4.83 -8.50 4.18
CA PRO A 953 3.96 -7.52 3.57
C PRO A 953 4.73 -6.30 3.11
N GLN A 954 4.43 -5.85 1.88
CA GLN A 954 5.03 -4.67 1.28
C GLN A 954 3.94 -3.77 0.71
N PRO A 955 4.08 -2.43 0.82
CA PRO A 955 3.14 -1.51 0.20
C PRO A 955 3.02 -1.76 -1.30
N ASN A 956 1.80 -1.71 -1.83
CA ASN A 956 1.48 -1.88 -3.26
C ASN A 956 1.67 -3.31 -3.81
N ASP A 957 1.80 -4.32 -2.97
CA ASP A 957 1.83 -5.75 -3.34
C ASP A 957 2.78 -6.09 -4.51
N PRO A 958 4.07 -5.74 -4.45
CA PRO A 958 5.03 -6.00 -5.52
C PRO A 958 5.16 -7.51 -5.80
N ALA A 959 5.66 -7.87 -6.99
CA ALA A 959 5.84 -9.27 -7.35
C ALA A 959 6.77 -10.00 -6.37
N GLN A 960 6.37 -11.21 -5.97
CA GLN A 960 7.15 -12.11 -5.12
C GLN A 960 8.00 -13.05 -5.99
N GLY A 961 9.16 -13.47 -5.48
CA GLY A 961 10.01 -14.44 -6.15
C GLY A 961 10.49 -15.54 -5.21
N TRP A 962 10.91 -16.66 -5.81
CA TRP A 962 11.59 -17.73 -5.10
C TRP A 962 12.86 -18.12 -5.84
N ALA A 963 13.98 -18.13 -5.14
CA ALA A 963 15.26 -18.60 -5.67
C ALA A 963 15.65 -19.93 -5.02
N PHE A 964 16.78 -20.53 -5.41
CA PHE A 964 17.18 -21.80 -4.81
C PHE A 964 17.58 -21.61 -3.35
N GLY A 965 16.70 -22.03 -2.45
CA GLY A 965 16.92 -22.05 -1.00
C GLY A 965 16.20 -20.96 -0.21
N GLY A 966 15.50 -20.02 -0.84
CA GLY A 966 14.77 -18.97 -0.11
C GLY A 966 13.92 -18.03 -0.96
N PHE A 967 13.18 -17.19 -0.25
CA PHE A 967 12.34 -16.15 -0.82
C PHE A 967 13.22 -15.03 -1.40
N LEU A 968 12.84 -14.54 -2.58
CA LEU A 968 13.52 -13.45 -3.27
C LEU A 968 12.65 -12.19 -3.20
N THR A 969 13.16 -11.18 -2.51
CA THR A 969 12.59 -9.84 -2.49
C THR A 969 12.91 -9.15 -3.82
N ILE A 970 11.90 -8.94 -4.68
CA ILE A 970 12.09 -8.35 -6.02
C ILE A 970 12.27 -6.83 -5.95
N GLU A 971 11.48 -6.16 -5.11
CA GLU A 971 11.54 -4.70 -4.90
C GLU A 971 12.09 -4.36 -3.50
N PRO A 972 12.67 -3.17 -3.28
CA PRO A 972 13.20 -2.79 -1.97
C PRO A 972 12.15 -2.87 -0.85
N GLY A 973 12.53 -3.48 0.27
CA GLY A 973 11.62 -3.76 1.38
C GLY A 973 11.51 -2.62 2.40
N PRO A 974 10.43 -2.56 3.19
CA PRO A 974 10.18 -1.48 4.15
C PRO A 974 11.14 -1.46 5.34
N SER A 975 11.93 -2.52 5.58
CA SER A 975 13.02 -2.49 6.56
C SER A 975 14.26 -1.73 6.05
N GLY A 976 14.29 -1.31 4.78
CA GLY A 976 15.47 -0.69 4.17
C GLY A 976 16.36 -1.66 3.40
N ARG A 977 16.04 -2.97 3.41
CA ARG A 977 16.69 -3.95 2.53
C ARG A 977 16.51 -3.57 1.07
N GLY A 978 17.56 -3.80 0.28
CA GLY A 978 17.56 -3.58 -1.15
C GLY A 978 16.65 -4.53 -1.90
N ALA A 979 16.49 -4.23 -3.20
CA ALA A 979 15.94 -5.21 -4.13
C ALA A 979 16.90 -6.41 -4.20
N ASN A 980 16.42 -7.53 -4.74
CA ASN A 980 17.21 -8.74 -4.94
C ASN A 980 17.79 -9.32 -3.64
N THR A 981 17.10 -9.18 -2.51
CA THR A 981 17.51 -9.75 -1.22
C THR A 981 16.97 -11.18 -1.08
N LEU A 982 17.84 -12.14 -0.80
CA LEU A 982 17.43 -13.51 -0.44
C LEU A 982 17.24 -13.62 1.06
N TRP A 983 16.15 -14.26 1.48
CA TRP A 983 15.88 -14.47 2.89
C TRP A 983 14.95 -15.67 3.09
N TRP A 984 15.01 -16.27 4.28
CA TRP A 984 14.04 -17.28 4.68
C TRP A 984 13.97 -17.41 6.19
N MET A 985 13.06 -18.26 6.66
CA MET A 985 12.85 -18.48 8.09
C MET A 985 12.72 -19.96 8.44
N GLY A 986 13.24 -20.32 9.61
CA GLY A 986 13.03 -21.57 10.31
C GLY A 986 11.71 -21.57 11.09
N LEU A 987 11.08 -22.74 11.21
CA LEU A 987 9.79 -22.93 11.89
C LEU A 987 9.78 -22.35 13.31
N ALA A 988 10.91 -22.41 14.04
CA ALA A 988 11.02 -21.85 15.39
C ALA A 988 11.38 -20.35 15.39
N ASN A 989 10.92 -19.58 14.39
CA ASN A 989 11.17 -18.14 14.23
C ASN A 989 12.68 -17.78 14.21
N CYS A 990 13.46 -18.48 13.40
CA CYS A 990 14.85 -18.13 13.08
C CYS A 990 14.90 -17.50 11.69
N PHE A 991 15.37 -16.28 11.53
CA PHE A 991 15.33 -15.53 10.27
C PHE A 991 16.74 -15.24 9.78
N TRP A 992 17.02 -15.46 8.49
CA TRP A 992 18.26 -15.01 7.86
C TRP A 992 17.96 -14.20 6.60
N TRP A 993 18.86 -13.29 6.25
CA TRP A 993 18.81 -12.56 4.98
C TRP A 993 20.22 -12.31 4.43
N VAL A 994 20.31 -12.14 3.12
CA VAL A 994 21.51 -11.77 2.37
C VAL A 994 21.13 -10.74 1.32
N ASP A 995 21.60 -9.51 1.53
CA ASP A 995 21.36 -8.38 0.64
C ASP A 995 22.62 -8.09 -0.17
N ARG A 996 22.58 -8.47 -1.46
CA ARG A 996 23.68 -8.23 -2.40
C ARG A 996 23.88 -6.76 -2.71
N GLU A 997 22.81 -5.98 -2.77
CA GLU A 997 22.88 -4.56 -3.15
C GLU A 997 23.55 -3.74 -2.07
N LYS A 998 23.21 -4.03 -0.81
CA LYS A 998 23.75 -3.34 0.36
C LYS A 998 25.00 -3.99 0.92
N GLY A 999 25.35 -5.20 0.49
CA GLY A 999 26.57 -5.88 0.94
C GLY A 999 26.51 -6.31 2.41
N VAL A 1000 25.32 -6.70 2.89
CA VAL A 1000 25.05 -7.05 4.30
C VAL A 1000 24.30 -8.38 4.36
N ALA A 1001 24.60 -9.18 5.38
CA ALA A 1001 23.86 -10.38 5.71
C ALA A 1001 23.70 -10.54 7.22
N GLY A 1002 22.68 -11.27 7.65
CA GLY A 1002 22.48 -11.50 9.08
C GLY A 1002 21.49 -12.60 9.41
N MET A 1003 21.42 -12.90 10.70
CA MET A 1003 20.51 -13.88 11.28
C MET A 1003 19.99 -13.41 12.64
N LEU A 1004 18.69 -13.55 12.86
CA LEU A 1004 18.05 -13.52 14.18
C LEU A 1004 17.57 -14.94 14.52
N ALA A 1005 17.92 -15.46 15.69
CA ALA A 1005 17.51 -16.79 16.13
C ALA A 1005 16.65 -16.73 17.39
N SER A 1006 15.59 -17.54 17.39
CA SER A 1006 14.70 -17.77 18.52
C SER A 1006 14.29 -19.25 18.57
N GLN A 1007 13.50 -19.64 19.58
CA GLN A 1007 12.92 -20.98 19.72
C GLN A 1007 11.46 -20.90 20.18
N VAL A 1008 10.65 -20.14 19.44
CA VAL A 1008 9.24 -19.87 19.78
C VAL A 1008 8.33 -20.31 18.63
N LEU A 1009 7.18 -20.89 18.95
CA LEU A 1009 6.06 -21.18 18.03
C LEU A 1009 4.77 -20.46 18.47
N PRO A 1010 3.77 -20.31 17.57
CA PRO A 1010 3.80 -20.63 16.15
C PRO A 1010 4.68 -19.66 15.34
N ASN A 1011 4.97 -20.00 14.09
CA ASN A 1011 5.56 -19.06 13.13
C ASN A 1011 4.49 -18.52 12.19
N PRO A 1012 4.48 -17.23 11.86
CA PRO A 1012 5.24 -16.16 12.49
C PRO A 1012 4.79 -15.88 13.93
N ASP A 1013 5.74 -15.60 14.83
CA ASP A 1013 5.45 -15.18 16.22
C ASP A 1013 5.29 -13.65 16.31
N PRO A 1014 4.25 -13.14 17.00
CA PRO A 1014 3.95 -11.71 17.08
C PRO A 1014 4.96 -10.88 17.89
N LYS A 1015 5.94 -11.50 18.56
CA LYS A 1015 7.02 -10.81 19.27
C LYS A 1015 8.35 -10.96 18.56
N VAL A 1016 8.63 -12.12 17.97
CA VAL A 1016 9.90 -12.35 17.27
C VAL A 1016 9.94 -11.63 15.91
N VAL A 1017 8.86 -11.64 15.13
CA VAL A 1017 8.85 -11.02 13.79
C VAL A 1017 9.11 -9.51 13.83
N PRO A 1018 8.46 -8.73 14.70
CA PRO A 1018 8.79 -7.31 14.84
C PRO A 1018 10.23 -7.08 15.30
N ALA A 1019 10.77 -7.93 16.18
CA ALA A 1019 12.16 -7.82 16.62
C ALA A 1019 13.14 -8.03 15.46
N TRP A 1020 12.92 -9.05 14.63
CA TRP A 1020 13.70 -9.28 13.41
C TRP A 1020 13.62 -8.09 12.45
N PHE A 1021 12.41 -7.64 12.14
CA PHE A 1021 12.20 -6.50 11.24
C PHE A 1021 12.89 -5.23 11.73
N ASN A 1022 12.78 -4.93 13.03
CA ASN A 1022 13.35 -3.72 13.62
C ASN A 1022 14.87 -3.81 13.79
N CYS A 1023 15.44 -4.99 14.10
CA CYS A 1023 16.89 -5.17 14.09
C CYS A 1023 17.44 -4.99 12.67
N GLU A 1024 16.81 -5.58 11.67
CA GLU A 1024 17.20 -5.40 10.27
C GLU A 1024 17.11 -3.92 9.87
N LYS A 1025 16.01 -3.25 10.21
CA LYS A 1025 15.85 -1.82 9.96
C LYS A 1025 16.90 -0.96 10.65
N ALA A 1026 17.24 -1.27 11.90
CA ALA A 1026 18.30 -0.60 12.64
C ALA A 1026 19.66 -0.74 11.95
N ILE A 1027 19.93 -1.88 11.29
CA ILE A 1027 21.11 -2.03 10.44
C ILE A 1027 21.03 -1.02 9.28
N TYR A 1028 20.01 -1.12 8.42
CA TYR A 1028 19.96 -0.32 7.19
C TYR A 1028 19.87 1.20 7.43
N ASP A 1029 19.16 1.65 8.47
CA ASP A 1029 19.06 3.07 8.82
C ASP A 1029 20.40 3.66 9.30
N ASN A 1030 21.37 2.82 9.67
CA ASN A 1030 22.64 3.23 10.30
C ASN A 1030 23.90 2.68 9.58
N LEU A 1031 23.75 2.16 8.36
CA LEU A 1031 24.90 1.83 7.50
C LEU A 1031 25.56 3.13 7.01
N GLU A 1032 26.83 3.33 7.35
CA GLU A 1032 27.63 4.51 6.97
C GLU A 1032 28.30 4.39 5.60
#